data_AF-A0A0L0W0D4-F1
#
_entry.id   AF-A0A0L0W0D4-F1
#
_cell.length_a   1.000
_cell.length_b   1.000
_cell.length_c   1.000
_cell.angle_alpha   90.00
_cell.angle_beta   90.00
_cell.angle_gamma   90.00
#
_symmetry.space_group_name_H-M   'P 1'
#
loop_
_entity.id
_entity.type
_entity.pdbx_description
1 polymer ?
#
loop_
_entity_poly.entity_id
_entity_poly.type
_entity_poly.pdbx_seq_one_letter_code
_entity_poly.pdbx_strand_id
1 'polypeptide(L)'
;MSKKLLYVGEVLAVLDLDPKRFITAFLQNNDKQIVINRRLWGADIGWRSTSEVLKKIKALVCHTTEGKGRWKAYILSEAQEILAAEGGKHGQFPHGTYHNSRKITPEFFSEEAKEARVTKLINREMPFLYQLIKHILAKKDVSKGVSDAFGDSDSGSDVEPENLPKRKKKTRKPSAASVPPDHPEHDEPFDRTIQPHVIAATICSMVSFGRNRRNNALQIQNSVVLLACGVTERVNTYLNYIGLSLSRRTAHRALKALGIISEKVIIRRTAIGKHPFAPMICMDNLDFEEKVHEKSIEHTSQMFHGTWGYLHVADPNLVSQFDPEDFSLRSFKKSIEDCTTMPMKPSIFLPTQKSSYHWQAVIKSQITKVLLDHLVKPSDSFVNLPTDPPSIDPISAKKPDITMLKLMIASDNSAEGVGEVFEGIMRQTNLSPTEFCGRLQLFEGDLGTCINLESLRSHQKPSGHIANDLSSFFTLLGASHILWNVVQAIYLSHYGNPLDQKDQGVWHTLSSLGIPAERPTTKKDFTLMLTNLTKCHESTILYCLLTVMGYPKAFIPDEKVVMTSEKTKEVVNKCYQQFFSPEALELADQEPPLEEDDNDDNENDESDNSTTSANSAKSESGEHGLINLLLRLRDFASVVECDRAMRAGDIGRVLNICTRWSVMANGMTCLRGDSGKNDICQSHKHNLTTATLNNFLKMAHQYELLSPTNIQKKKTKDIYRRGCDALHDNYAKGGHKLNRMQPSTTLYYHTPNGPATEDELPAEEEVVVDG
;
A
#
# COMPACT_ATOMS: atom_id res chain seq x y z
N MET A 1 -22.04 66.73 -29.96
CA MET A 1 -21.32 66.81 -28.68
C MET A 1 -20.19 67.84 -28.71
N SER A 2 -19.37 67.91 -29.76
CA SER A 2 -18.21 68.82 -29.86
C SER A 2 -18.53 70.30 -29.61
N LYS A 3 -19.62 70.83 -30.19
CA LYS A 3 -20.06 72.22 -29.93
C LYS A 3 -20.36 72.51 -28.45
N LYS A 4 -20.91 71.53 -27.71
CA LYS A 4 -21.19 71.66 -26.27
C LYS A 4 -19.92 71.61 -25.43
N LEU A 5 -18.94 70.77 -25.80
CA LEU A 5 -17.66 70.67 -25.12
C LEU A 5 -16.81 71.93 -25.30
N LEU A 6 -16.80 72.50 -26.52
CA LEU A 6 -16.10 73.76 -26.81
C LEU A 6 -16.71 74.91 -26.00
N TYR A 7 -18.03 75.04 -25.98
CA TYR A 7 -18.72 76.03 -25.16
C TYR A 7 -18.41 75.89 -23.66
N VAL A 8 -18.45 74.67 -23.10
CA VAL A 8 -18.09 74.45 -21.69
C VAL A 8 -16.61 74.79 -21.45
N GLY A 9 -15.73 74.50 -22.41
CA GLY A 9 -14.32 74.89 -22.35
C GLY A 9 -14.12 76.41 -22.32
N GLU A 10 -14.84 77.15 -23.15
CA GLU A 10 -14.84 78.62 -23.16
C GLU A 10 -15.35 79.19 -21.83
N VAL A 11 -16.43 78.63 -21.26
CA VAL A 11 -16.96 79.03 -19.96
C VAL A 11 -15.95 78.78 -18.83
N LEU A 12 -15.27 77.62 -18.83
CA LEU A 12 -14.23 77.32 -17.85
C LEU A 12 -13.07 78.32 -17.97
N ALA A 13 -12.64 78.65 -19.19
CA ALA A 13 -11.57 79.61 -19.43
C ALA A 13 -11.92 81.02 -18.94
N VAL A 14 -13.18 81.47 -19.12
CA VAL A 14 -13.67 82.75 -18.57
C VAL A 14 -13.63 82.78 -17.03
N LEU A 15 -13.77 81.63 -16.38
CA LEU A 15 -13.71 81.45 -14.93
C LEU A 15 -12.29 81.17 -14.41
N ASP A 16 -11.25 81.32 -15.25
CA ASP A 16 -9.84 80.97 -14.95
C ASP A 16 -9.65 79.51 -14.49
N LEU A 17 -10.49 78.61 -15.00
CA LEU A 17 -10.42 77.17 -14.76
C LEU A 17 -10.04 76.43 -16.05
N ASP A 18 -9.16 75.45 -15.93
CA ASP A 18 -8.96 74.43 -16.97
C ASP A 18 -9.71 73.13 -16.62
N PRO A 19 -9.94 72.21 -17.57
CA PRO A 19 -10.67 70.97 -17.30
C PRO A 19 -10.10 70.14 -16.14
N LYS A 20 -8.77 70.11 -15.93
CA LYS A 20 -8.16 69.36 -14.82
C LYS A 20 -8.41 70.08 -13.50
N ARG A 21 -8.20 71.41 -13.44
CA ARG A 21 -8.50 72.23 -12.25
C ARG A 21 -9.97 72.13 -11.86
N PHE A 22 -10.88 72.19 -12.84
CA PHE A 22 -12.32 72.01 -12.61
C PHE A 22 -12.62 70.62 -12.04
N ILE A 23 -12.12 69.54 -12.65
CA ILE A 23 -12.36 68.17 -12.17
C ILE A 23 -11.80 67.99 -10.76
N THR A 24 -10.57 68.44 -10.50
CA THR A 24 -9.95 68.33 -9.16
C THR A 24 -10.76 69.09 -8.12
N ALA A 25 -11.15 70.34 -8.40
CA ALA A 25 -11.99 71.14 -7.51
C ALA A 25 -13.36 70.48 -7.31
N PHE A 26 -13.99 69.97 -8.36
CA PHE A 26 -15.27 69.26 -8.30
C PHE A 26 -15.20 67.99 -7.43
N LEU A 27 -14.11 67.24 -7.48
CA LEU A 27 -13.92 66.01 -6.70
C LEU A 27 -13.56 66.26 -5.24
N GLN A 28 -13.07 67.45 -4.88
CA GLN A 28 -12.63 67.78 -3.52
C GLN A 28 -13.57 68.73 -2.74
N ASN A 29 -14.40 69.53 -3.43
CA ASN A 29 -15.22 70.57 -2.78
C ASN A 29 -16.32 70.00 -1.86
N ASN A 30 -16.52 70.59 -0.67
CA ASN A 30 -17.46 70.09 0.34
C ASN A 30 -18.87 70.72 0.29
N ASP A 31 -19.19 71.49 -0.76
CA ASP A 31 -20.53 72.03 -0.96
C ASP A 31 -21.60 70.94 -1.08
N LYS A 32 -22.77 71.16 -0.47
CA LYS A 32 -23.85 70.16 -0.38
C LYS A 32 -24.31 69.68 -1.76
N GLN A 33 -24.45 70.58 -2.73
CA GLN A 33 -24.89 70.22 -4.08
C GLN A 33 -23.81 69.47 -4.84
N ILE A 34 -22.54 69.88 -4.68
CA ILE A 34 -21.40 69.19 -5.32
C ILE A 34 -21.23 67.77 -4.76
N VAL A 35 -21.37 67.58 -3.45
CA VAL A 35 -21.36 66.26 -2.80
C VAL A 35 -22.47 65.37 -3.34
N ILE A 36 -23.70 65.89 -3.48
CA ILE A 36 -24.83 65.16 -4.10
C ILE A 36 -24.49 64.74 -5.54
N ASN A 37 -23.85 65.62 -6.30
CA ASN A 37 -23.49 65.36 -7.70
C ASN A 37 -22.38 64.32 -7.86
N ARG A 38 -21.45 64.21 -6.89
CA ARG A 38 -20.37 63.21 -6.95
C ARG A 38 -20.61 61.94 -6.13
N ARG A 39 -21.69 61.84 -5.34
CA ARG A 39 -21.96 60.70 -4.44
C ARG A 39 -21.97 59.33 -5.12
N LEU A 40 -22.30 59.29 -6.42
CA LEU A 40 -22.37 58.06 -7.19
C LEU A 40 -21.03 57.61 -7.79
N TRP A 41 -19.96 58.42 -7.71
CA TRP A 41 -18.68 58.10 -8.36
C TRP A 41 -18.05 56.81 -7.82
N GLY A 42 -18.18 56.55 -6.52
CA GLY A 42 -17.71 55.32 -5.87
C GLY A 42 -18.81 54.31 -5.51
N ALA A 43 -20.07 54.61 -5.81
CA ALA A 43 -21.19 53.72 -5.49
C ALA A 43 -21.36 52.64 -6.55
N ASP A 44 -21.82 51.44 -6.18
CA ASP A 44 -21.99 50.31 -7.12
C ASP A 44 -22.79 50.68 -8.38
N ILE A 45 -23.87 51.45 -8.20
CA ILE A 45 -24.76 51.88 -9.29
C ILE A 45 -24.05 52.86 -10.25
N GLY A 46 -23.12 53.69 -9.76
CA GLY A 46 -22.40 54.69 -10.57
C GLY A 46 -20.99 54.28 -11.00
N TRP A 47 -20.44 53.20 -10.44
CA TRP A 47 -19.09 52.72 -10.72
C TRP A 47 -18.87 52.42 -12.21
N ARG A 48 -19.89 51.90 -12.91
CA ARG A 48 -19.80 51.61 -14.35
C ARG A 48 -19.40 52.85 -15.15
N SER A 49 -20.06 53.98 -14.92
CA SER A 49 -19.74 55.24 -15.59
C SER A 49 -18.39 55.81 -15.13
N THR A 50 -18.04 55.70 -13.85
CA THR A 50 -16.73 56.13 -13.33
C THR A 50 -15.59 55.32 -13.98
N SER A 51 -15.75 54.01 -14.08
CA SER A 51 -14.80 53.09 -14.72
C SER A 51 -14.60 53.45 -16.20
N GLU A 52 -15.66 53.87 -16.89
CA GLU A 52 -15.56 54.33 -18.28
C GLU A 52 -14.71 55.61 -18.40
N VAL A 53 -14.93 56.59 -17.52
CA VAL A 53 -14.10 57.81 -17.46
C VAL A 53 -12.63 57.45 -17.23
N LEU A 54 -12.34 56.60 -16.25
CA LEU A 54 -10.97 56.14 -15.96
C LEU A 54 -10.33 55.42 -17.16
N LYS A 55 -11.10 54.59 -17.91
CA LYS A 55 -10.62 53.93 -19.13
C LYS A 55 -10.29 54.93 -20.24
N LYS A 56 -11.09 55.98 -20.41
CA LYS A 56 -10.83 57.04 -21.41
C LYS A 56 -9.60 57.87 -21.01
N ILE A 57 -9.43 58.19 -19.73
CA ILE A 57 -8.22 58.82 -19.20
C ILE A 57 -7.00 57.94 -19.47
N LYS A 58 -7.07 56.64 -19.13
CA LYS A 58 -6.00 55.67 -19.42
C LYS A 58 -5.66 55.64 -20.90
N ALA A 59 -6.66 55.59 -21.79
CA ALA A 59 -6.43 55.55 -23.23
C ALA A 59 -5.69 56.80 -23.73
N LEU A 60 -6.03 57.98 -23.21
CA LEU A 60 -5.37 59.24 -23.54
C LEU A 60 -3.94 59.29 -23.00
N VAL A 61 -3.73 58.92 -21.74
CA VAL A 61 -2.40 58.92 -21.09
C VAL A 61 -1.47 57.89 -21.76
N CYS A 62 -1.97 56.71 -22.08
CA CYS A 62 -1.19 55.62 -22.69
C CYS A 62 -0.97 55.77 -24.21
N HIS A 63 -1.27 56.94 -24.80
CA HIS A 63 -1.04 57.18 -26.22
C HIS A 63 0.46 57.21 -26.57
N THR A 64 1.31 57.71 -25.67
CA THR A 64 2.77 57.74 -25.83
C THR A 64 3.46 56.66 -25.00
N THR A 65 4.68 56.28 -25.39
CA THR A 65 5.50 55.32 -24.63
C THR A 65 5.82 55.83 -23.23
N GLU A 66 6.19 57.11 -23.09
CA GLU A 66 6.39 57.75 -21.78
C GLU A 66 5.12 57.76 -20.93
N GLY A 67 3.98 58.07 -21.55
CA GLY A 67 2.68 58.08 -20.88
C GLY A 67 2.27 56.70 -20.38
N LYS A 68 2.55 55.64 -21.15
CA LYS A 68 2.42 54.24 -20.67
C LYS A 68 3.31 53.97 -19.46
N GLY A 69 4.55 54.47 -19.46
CA GLY A 69 5.46 54.38 -18.32
C GLY A 69 4.90 55.05 -17.06
N ARG A 70 4.43 56.30 -17.17
CA ARG A 70 3.80 57.05 -16.07
C ARG A 70 2.55 56.36 -15.52
N TRP A 71 1.70 55.82 -16.41
CA TRP A 71 0.53 55.06 -15.99
C TRP A 71 0.90 53.79 -15.23
N LYS A 72 1.91 53.03 -15.68
CA LYS A 72 2.40 51.84 -14.97
C LYS A 72 2.95 52.20 -13.59
N ALA A 73 3.73 53.27 -13.48
CA ALA A 73 4.27 53.75 -12.20
C ALA A 73 3.15 54.16 -11.23
N TYR A 74 2.11 54.83 -11.73
CA TYR A 74 0.93 55.17 -10.94
C TYR A 74 0.21 53.92 -10.40
N ILE A 75 -0.09 52.93 -11.26
CA ILE A 75 -0.73 51.68 -10.84
C ILE A 75 0.15 50.90 -9.85
N LEU A 76 1.47 50.92 -10.02
CA LEU A 76 2.40 50.30 -9.08
C LEU A 76 2.33 50.96 -7.69
N SER A 77 2.28 52.29 -7.64
CA SER A 77 2.12 53.04 -6.38
C SER A 77 0.82 52.66 -5.66
N GLU A 78 -0.30 52.66 -6.37
CA GLU A 78 -1.61 52.26 -5.80
C GLU A 78 -1.60 50.79 -5.32
N ALA A 79 -0.97 49.89 -6.08
CA ALA A 79 -0.82 48.50 -5.69
C ALA A 79 0.05 48.33 -4.43
N GLN A 80 1.10 49.13 -4.27
CA GLN A 80 1.94 49.14 -3.07
C GLN A 80 1.15 49.59 -1.83
N GLU A 81 0.27 50.58 -1.95
CA GLU A 81 -0.59 51.03 -0.85
C GLU A 81 -1.58 49.93 -0.43
N ILE A 82 -2.22 49.25 -1.39
CA ILE A 82 -3.10 48.12 -1.12
C ILE A 82 -2.33 47.02 -0.37
N LEU A 83 -1.16 46.63 -0.88
CA LEU A 83 -0.32 45.58 -0.28
C LEU A 83 0.22 45.98 1.11
N ALA A 84 0.47 47.27 1.35
CA ALA A 84 0.89 47.75 2.66
C ALA A 84 -0.23 47.57 3.71
N ALA A 85 -1.49 47.76 3.31
CA ALA A 85 -2.67 47.55 4.14
C ALA A 85 -3.05 46.06 4.32
N GLU A 86 -2.59 45.17 3.44
CA GLU A 86 -2.74 43.72 3.60
C GLU A 86 -1.91 43.17 4.76
N GLY A 87 -2.51 42.25 5.51
CA GLY A 87 -1.88 41.60 6.67
C GLY A 87 -2.89 40.99 7.64
N GLY A 88 -2.43 39.97 8.36
CA GLY A 88 -3.23 39.32 9.42
C GLY A 88 -3.13 40.04 10.77
N LYS A 89 -4.08 39.72 11.67
CA LYS A 89 -4.03 40.14 13.07
C LYS A 89 -2.72 39.67 13.74
N HIS A 90 -2.05 40.57 14.43
CA HIS A 90 -0.86 40.25 15.20
C HIS A 90 -1.19 39.54 16.51
N GLY A 91 -0.33 38.62 16.93
CA GLY A 91 -0.45 37.93 18.21
C GLY A 91 -0.44 36.41 18.09
N GLN A 92 -0.64 35.73 19.23
CA GLN A 92 -0.68 34.27 19.34
C GLN A 92 -1.96 33.71 18.73
N PHE A 93 -1.84 32.63 17.96
CA PHE A 93 -2.99 31.83 17.48
C PHE A 93 -3.81 31.31 18.68
N PRO A 94 -5.16 31.34 18.66
CA PRO A 94 -6.03 31.59 17.49
C PRO A 94 -6.35 33.07 17.22
N HIS A 95 -6.01 33.98 18.13
CA HIS A 95 -6.39 35.40 18.02
C HIS A 95 -5.46 36.20 17.08
N GLY A 96 -4.25 35.71 16.84
CA GLY A 96 -3.33 36.18 15.81
C GLY A 96 -2.77 35.03 14.96
N THR A 97 -1.70 35.30 14.23
CA THR A 97 -1.09 34.41 13.22
C THR A 97 0.08 33.57 13.74
N TYR A 98 0.52 33.79 14.99
CA TYR A 98 1.69 33.14 15.55
C TYR A 98 1.40 31.77 16.16
N HIS A 99 2.06 30.75 15.62
CA HIS A 99 2.06 29.41 16.18
C HIS A 99 3.33 29.20 17.01
N ASN A 100 3.14 28.85 18.28
CA ASN A 100 4.24 28.51 19.18
C ASN A 100 4.61 27.04 18.98
N SER A 101 5.84 26.77 18.55
CA SER A 101 6.31 25.40 18.27
C SER A 101 6.19 24.47 19.48
N ARG A 102 6.21 24.98 20.72
CA ARG A 102 6.07 24.18 21.95
C ARG A 102 4.63 23.77 22.27
N LYS A 103 3.65 24.31 21.54
CA LYS A 103 2.21 24.09 21.74
C LYS A 103 1.52 23.55 20.48
N ILE A 104 2.30 23.04 19.52
CA ILE A 104 1.76 22.41 18.31
C ILE A 104 1.12 21.08 18.70
N THR A 105 -0.06 20.81 18.14
CA THR A 105 -0.83 19.58 18.34
C THR A 105 -1.01 18.85 17.00
N PRO A 106 -1.39 17.56 16.99
CA PRO A 106 -1.62 16.82 15.75
C PRO A 106 -2.66 17.47 14.82
N GLU A 107 -3.70 18.11 15.38
CA GLU A 107 -4.76 18.79 14.63
C GLU A 107 -4.21 19.93 13.76
N PHE A 108 -3.04 20.51 14.11
CA PHE A 108 -2.37 21.49 13.28
C PHE A 108 -2.07 20.96 11.86
N PHE A 109 -1.77 19.66 11.74
CA PHE A 109 -1.41 19.00 10.49
C PHE A 109 -2.60 18.38 9.75
N SER A 110 -3.83 18.50 10.28
CA SER A 110 -5.02 18.00 9.58
C SER A 110 -5.29 18.78 8.29
N GLU A 111 -5.92 18.15 7.32
CA GLU A 111 -6.25 18.80 6.04
C GLU A 111 -7.21 19.97 6.24
N GLU A 112 -8.18 19.84 7.15
CA GLU A 112 -9.13 20.91 7.50
C GLU A 112 -8.40 22.11 8.09
N ALA A 113 -7.43 21.88 8.98
CA ALA A 113 -6.66 22.96 9.58
C ALA A 113 -5.73 23.63 8.56
N LYS A 114 -5.14 22.87 7.63
CA LYS A 114 -4.36 23.41 6.51
C LYS A 114 -5.22 24.28 5.60
N GLU A 115 -6.36 23.77 5.16
CA GLU A 115 -7.29 24.47 4.27
C GLU A 115 -7.84 25.74 4.93
N ALA A 116 -8.19 25.69 6.22
CA ALA A 116 -8.65 26.86 6.96
C ALA A 116 -7.58 27.97 7.01
N ARG A 117 -6.31 27.61 7.23
CA ARG A 117 -5.19 28.56 7.22
C ARG A 117 -4.97 29.17 5.84
N VAL A 118 -4.98 28.35 4.79
CA VAL A 118 -4.85 28.82 3.40
C VAL A 118 -6.00 29.74 3.03
N THR A 119 -7.25 29.33 3.30
CA THR A 119 -8.46 30.12 3.04
C THR A 119 -8.42 31.47 3.73
N LYS A 120 -8.00 31.51 4.99
CA LYS A 120 -7.83 32.76 5.74
C LYS A 120 -6.78 33.67 5.10
N LEU A 121 -5.62 33.10 4.74
CA LEU A 121 -4.53 33.82 4.10
C LEU A 121 -4.99 34.46 2.78
N ILE A 122 -5.64 33.69 1.90
CA ILE A 122 -5.97 34.16 0.54
C ILE A 122 -7.23 35.01 0.46
N ASN A 123 -8.18 34.88 1.39
CA ASN A 123 -9.45 35.62 1.31
C ASN A 123 -9.51 36.81 2.25
N ARG A 124 -8.71 36.82 3.33
CA ARG A 124 -8.80 37.86 4.37
C ARG A 124 -7.49 38.60 4.62
N GLU A 125 -6.35 37.92 4.52
CA GLU A 125 -5.06 38.53 4.89
C GLU A 125 -4.33 39.11 3.68
N MET A 126 -4.30 38.41 2.55
CA MET A 126 -3.56 38.82 1.32
C MET A 126 -4.33 38.55 0.00
N PRO A 127 -5.61 38.93 -0.13
CA PRO A 127 -6.40 38.64 -1.34
C PRO A 127 -5.89 39.28 -2.61
N PHE A 128 -5.41 40.53 -2.56
CA PHE A 128 -4.90 41.25 -3.72
C PHE A 128 -3.61 40.60 -4.26
N LEU A 129 -2.63 40.33 -3.39
CA LEU A 129 -1.41 39.64 -3.80
C LEU A 129 -1.70 38.25 -4.39
N TYR A 130 -2.56 37.48 -3.72
CA TYR A 130 -2.94 36.14 -4.16
C TYR A 130 -3.54 36.15 -5.57
N GLN A 131 -4.48 37.08 -5.84
CA GLN A 131 -5.12 37.18 -7.16
C GLN A 131 -4.13 37.59 -8.25
N LEU A 132 -3.18 38.49 -7.95
CA LEU A 132 -2.14 38.90 -8.91
C LEU A 132 -1.26 37.71 -9.30
N ILE A 133 -0.74 36.97 -8.33
CA ILE A 133 0.14 35.82 -8.58
C ILE A 133 -0.64 34.72 -9.30
N LYS A 134 -1.85 34.39 -8.83
CA LYS A 134 -2.71 33.39 -9.46
C LYS A 134 -3.04 33.75 -10.90
N HIS A 135 -3.30 35.02 -11.20
CA HIS A 135 -3.56 35.48 -12.56
C HIS A 135 -2.36 35.28 -13.50
N ILE A 136 -1.15 35.54 -13.00
CA ILE A 136 0.09 35.30 -13.75
C ILE A 136 0.24 33.81 -14.04
N LEU A 137 0.09 32.96 -13.02
CA LEU A 137 0.25 31.51 -13.15
C LEU A 137 -0.85 30.84 -14.00
N ALA A 138 -2.05 31.42 -14.03
CA ALA A 138 -3.16 30.90 -14.84
C ALA A 138 -3.05 31.26 -16.32
N LYS A 139 -2.23 32.27 -16.68
CA LYS A 139 -1.91 32.55 -18.07
C LYS A 139 -0.87 31.53 -18.54
N LYS A 140 -1.33 30.50 -19.26
CA LYS A 140 -0.44 29.78 -20.19
C LYS A 140 0.03 30.79 -21.23
N ASP A 141 1.35 30.91 -21.43
CA ASP A 141 1.90 31.77 -22.47
C ASP A 141 1.29 31.40 -23.83
N VAL A 142 0.41 32.25 -24.31
CA VAL A 142 0.09 32.35 -25.74
C VAL A 142 0.82 33.58 -26.24
N SER A 143 2.15 33.51 -26.28
CA SER A 143 2.98 34.43 -27.05
C SER A 143 3.71 33.60 -28.10
N LYS A 144 3.19 33.62 -29.33
CA LYS A 144 3.80 34.40 -30.43
C LYS A 144 5.28 34.06 -30.58
N GLY A 145 5.56 33.25 -31.60
CA GLY A 145 6.90 32.98 -32.07
C GLY A 145 7.69 34.28 -32.23
N VAL A 146 8.73 34.39 -31.42
CA VAL A 146 9.93 35.13 -31.78
C VAL A 146 11.01 34.08 -31.71
N SER A 147 11.46 33.66 -32.89
CA SER A 147 12.71 32.95 -33.07
C SER A 147 13.82 33.83 -32.51
N ASP A 148 14.48 33.39 -31.45
CA ASP A 148 15.87 33.77 -31.23
C ASP A 148 16.63 32.56 -30.73
N ALA A 149 17.62 32.20 -31.53
CA ALA A 149 18.54 31.11 -31.33
C ALA A 149 19.42 31.42 -30.13
N PHE A 150 19.28 30.63 -29.06
CA PHE A 150 20.37 30.32 -28.16
C PHE A 150 20.35 28.81 -27.96
N GLY A 151 21.24 28.13 -28.67
CA GLY A 151 21.61 26.77 -28.32
C GLY A 151 22.36 26.79 -27.00
N ASP A 152 21.90 26.03 -26.03
CA ASP A 152 22.77 25.04 -25.44
C ASP A 152 21.95 23.89 -24.84
N SER A 153 22.64 22.78 -24.76
CA SER A 153 22.19 21.41 -24.63
C SER A 153 21.80 21.10 -23.20
N ASP A 154 20.50 20.97 -22.91
CA ASP A 154 20.04 20.13 -21.79
C ASP A 154 18.59 19.68 -22.02
N SER A 155 18.42 18.64 -22.82
CA SER A 155 17.14 17.97 -23.01
C SER A 155 17.25 16.53 -22.49
N GLY A 156 17.16 16.37 -21.18
CA GLY A 156 16.70 15.12 -20.58
C GLY A 156 15.28 14.86 -21.07
N SER A 157 15.10 13.77 -21.81
CA SER A 157 13.85 13.39 -22.45
C SER A 157 12.83 12.88 -21.44
N ASP A 158 12.04 13.78 -20.85
CA ASP A 158 10.75 13.44 -20.23
C ASP A 158 9.63 13.90 -21.19
N VAL A 159 9.40 13.11 -22.24
CA VAL A 159 8.25 13.28 -23.13
C VAL A 159 7.47 11.97 -23.16
N GLU A 160 6.39 11.89 -22.38
CA GLU A 160 5.29 10.98 -22.68
C GLU A 160 4.40 11.60 -23.78
N PRO A 161 3.92 10.82 -24.76
CA PRO A 161 3.21 11.34 -25.91
C PRO A 161 1.80 11.85 -25.54
N GLU A 162 1.56 13.15 -25.76
CA GLU A 162 0.23 13.76 -25.72
C GLU A 162 -0.64 13.21 -26.85
N ASN A 163 -1.58 12.32 -26.55
CA ASN A 163 -2.84 12.17 -27.27
C ASN A 163 -3.87 11.34 -26.48
N LEU A 164 -4.56 11.97 -25.53
CA LEU A 164 -5.81 11.44 -24.96
C LEU A 164 -6.88 12.55 -24.84
N PRO A 165 -8.16 12.28 -25.17
CA PRO A 165 -9.19 13.30 -25.31
C PRO A 165 -9.67 13.84 -23.96
N LYS A 166 -9.95 15.15 -23.92
CA LYS A 166 -10.47 15.88 -22.75
C LYS A 166 -11.78 15.26 -22.22
N ARG A 167 -11.74 14.70 -21.01
CA ARG A 167 -12.91 14.16 -20.29
C ARG A 167 -13.74 15.30 -19.66
N LYS A 168 -15.03 15.39 -20.02
CA LYS A 168 -16.00 16.36 -19.45
C LYS A 168 -16.30 16.02 -17.98
N LYS A 169 -16.31 17.04 -17.11
CA LYS A 169 -16.69 16.95 -15.69
C LYS A 169 -18.10 16.39 -15.52
N LYS A 170 -18.24 15.25 -14.83
CA LYS A 170 -19.48 14.88 -14.12
C LYS A 170 -19.33 15.30 -12.66
N THR A 171 -20.18 16.22 -12.21
CA THR A 171 -20.36 16.57 -10.80
C THR A 171 -20.93 15.37 -10.03
N ARG A 172 -20.17 14.74 -9.13
CA ARG A 172 -20.70 13.80 -8.13
C ARG A 172 -21.19 14.57 -6.91
N LYS A 173 -22.49 14.50 -6.64
CA LYS A 173 -23.04 14.71 -5.28
C LYS A 173 -22.74 13.47 -4.42
N PRO A 174 -22.70 13.60 -3.08
CA PRO A 174 -22.41 12.47 -2.20
C PRO A 174 -23.66 11.60 -2.05
N SER A 175 -23.57 10.32 -2.43
CA SER A 175 -24.48 9.28 -1.97
C SER A 175 -23.66 8.13 -1.41
N ALA A 176 -24.12 7.59 -0.28
CA ALA A 176 -23.53 6.50 0.46
C ALA A 176 -23.46 5.20 -0.36
N ALA A 177 -22.51 4.35 0.01
CA ALA A 177 -22.26 2.99 -0.51
C ALA A 177 -21.86 2.92 -2.00
N SER A 178 -20.57 3.05 -2.28
CA SER A 178 -19.98 2.50 -3.51
C SER A 178 -18.59 1.95 -3.22
N VAL A 179 -18.44 0.66 -3.51
CA VAL A 179 -17.21 -0.14 -3.63
C VAL A 179 -16.07 0.68 -4.27
N PRO A 180 -14.81 0.59 -3.81
CA PRO A 180 -13.69 1.26 -4.48
C PRO A 180 -13.52 0.67 -5.90
N PRO A 181 -13.33 1.47 -6.96
CA PRO A 181 -13.06 0.94 -8.29
C PRO A 181 -11.67 0.29 -8.36
N ASP A 182 -11.58 -0.92 -8.91
CA ASP A 182 -10.35 -1.70 -9.22
C ASP A 182 -9.52 -1.12 -10.40
N HIS A 183 -9.40 0.20 -10.49
CA HIS A 183 -8.51 0.84 -11.47
C HIS A 183 -7.53 1.73 -10.72
N PRO A 184 -6.22 1.45 -10.74
CA PRO A 184 -5.25 2.48 -10.44
C PRO A 184 -5.38 3.50 -11.58
N GLU A 185 -6.15 4.55 -11.34
CA GLU A 185 -6.03 5.78 -12.12
C GLU A 185 -4.54 6.17 -12.09
N HIS A 186 -4.03 6.71 -13.20
CA HIS A 186 -2.71 7.32 -13.22
C HIS A 186 -2.69 8.46 -12.18
N ASP A 187 -2.36 8.14 -10.94
CA ASP A 187 -2.20 9.11 -9.87
C ASP A 187 -0.87 9.81 -10.13
N GLU A 188 -0.88 10.83 -11.01
CA GLU A 188 0.08 11.91 -10.84
C GLU A 188 -0.10 12.39 -9.39
N PRO A 189 0.95 12.34 -8.54
CA PRO A 189 0.82 12.64 -7.11
C PRO A 189 0.35 14.07 -6.84
N PHE A 190 0.31 14.92 -7.87
CA PHE A 190 -0.13 16.30 -7.79
C PHE A 190 -1.11 16.61 -8.93
N ASP A 191 -2.31 17.03 -8.57
CA ASP A 191 -3.27 17.57 -9.53
C ASP A 191 -2.72 18.89 -10.12
N ARG A 192 -2.25 18.84 -11.36
CA ARG A 192 -1.72 20.01 -12.07
C ARG A 192 -2.76 21.13 -12.22
N THR A 193 -4.06 20.84 -12.09
CA THR A 193 -5.11 21.85 -12.21
C THR A 193 -5.18 22.79 -11.00
N ILE A 194 -4.70 22.36 -9.82
CA ILE A 194 -4.65 23.19 -8.60
C ILE A 194 -3.28 23.85 -8.39
N GLN A 195 -2.27 23.52 -9.19
CA GLN A 195 -0.91 24.03 -9.04
C GLN A 195 -0.82 25.58 -8.96
N PRO A 196 -1.52 26.37 -9.82
CA PRO A 196 -1.50 27.83 -9.70
C PRO A 196 -2.00 28.35 -8.35
N HIS A 197 -2.98 27.66 -7.75
CA HIS A 197 -3.50 28.00 -6.44
C HIS A 197 -2.46 27.71 -5.35
N VAL A 198 -1.85 26.53 -5.38
CA VAL A 198 -0.86 26.10 -4.37
C VAL A 198 0.37 27.00 -4.37
N ILE A 199 0.91 27.31 -5.55
CA ILE A 199 2.05 28.23 -5.69
C ILE A 199 1.69 29.62 -5.18
N ALA A 200 0.55 30.18 -5.63
CA ALA A 200 0.14 31.53 -5.22
C ALA A 200 -0.04 31.65 -3.69
N ALA A 201 -0.72 30.67 -3.07
CA ALA A 201 -0.92 30.64 -1.62
C ALA A 201 0.42 30.49 -0.87
N THR A 202 1.34 29.67 -1.38
CA THR A 202 2.67 29.47 -0.80
C THR A 202 3.49 30.75 -0.83
N ILE A 203 3.52 31.46 -1.98
CA ILE A 203 4.22 32.75 -2.10
C ILE A 203 3.62 33.80 -1.16
N CYS A 204 2.28 33.90 -1.06
CA CYS A 204 1.64 34.77 -0.08
C CYS A 204 2.10 34.44 1.36
N SER A 205 2.22 33.16 1.70
CA SER A 205 2.71 32.75 3.01
C SER A 205 4.19 33.07 3.24
N MET A 206 5.03 32.99 2.20
CA MET A 206 6.44 33.39 2.26
C MET A 206 6.57 34.90 2.48
N VAL A 207 5.83 35.71 1.72
CA VAL A 207 5.82 37.17 1.86
C VAL A 207 5.31 37.59 3.23
N SER A 208 4.21 36.97 3.70
CA SER A 208 3.65 37.21 5.02
C SER A 208 4.66 36.90 6.14
N PHE A 209 5.36 35.77 6.04
CA PHE A 209 6.42 35.38 6.97
C PHE A 209 7.66 36.29 6.90
N GLY A 210 8.07 36.69 5.70
CA GLY A 210 9.19 37.60 5.48
C GLY A 210 8.95 38.98 6.10
N ARG A 211 7.72 39.51 5.98
CA ARG A 211 7.31 40.77 6.64
C ARG A 211 7.22 40.62 8.16
N ASN A 212 6.76 39.47 8.64
CA ASN A 212 6.67 39.20 10.06
C ASN A 212 6.89 37.71 10.33
N ARG A 213 8.04 37.36 10.93
CA ARG A 213 8.39 35.96 11.25
C ARG A 213 7.42 35.29 12.22
N ARG A 214 6.50 36.04 12.82
CA ARG A 214 5.40 35.49 13.62
C ARG A 214 4.26 34.93 12.76
N ASN A 215 4.21 35.19 11.45
CA ASN A 215 3.27 34.56 10.52
C ASN A 215 3.87 33.22 10.02
N ASN A 216 3.98 32.23 10.90
CA ASN A 216 4.89 31.10 10.72
C ASN A 216 4.21 29.74 10.50
N ALA A 217 2.90 29.71 10.22
CA ALA A 217 2.15 28.45 10.18
C ALA A 217 2.68 27.49 9.09
N LEU A 218 2.76 27.95 7.84
CA LEU A 218 3.29 27.13 6.75
C LEU A 218 4.74 26.72 7.01
N GLN A 219 5.56 27.63 7.55
CA GLN A 219 6.97 27.38 7.80
C GLN A 219 7.19 26.33 8.91
N ILE A 220 6.35 26.30 9.96
CA ILE A 220 6.36 25.20 10.95
C ILE A 220 6.00 23.88 10.27
N GLN A 221 4.93 23.88 9.48
CA GLN A 221 4.45 22.68 8.80
C GLN A 221 5.55 22.09 7.90
N ASN A 222 6.12 22.92 7.02
CA ASN A 222 7.19 22.52 6.13
C ASN A 222 8.41 22.06 6.92
N SER A 223 8.83 22.77 7.97
CA SER A 223 9.96 22.35 8.80
C SER A 223 9.82 20.97 9.40
N VAL A 224 8.63 20.61 9.90
CA VAL A 224 8.40 19.30 10.50
C VAL A 224 8.36 18.22 9.41
N VAL A 225 7.67 18.47 8.30
CA VAL A 225 7.56 17.53 7.18
C VAL A 225 8.92 17.29 6.51
N LEU A 226 9.66 18.34 6.18
CA LEU A 226 10.98 18.24 5.55
C LEU A 226 11.97 17.47 6.44
N LEU A 227 11.94 17.72 7.76
CA LEU A 227 12.77 16.98 8.69
C LEU A 227 12.42 15.48 8.71
N ALA A 228 11.12 15.14 8.68
CA ALA A 228 10.67 13.76 8.60
C ALA A 228 11.04 13.09 7.26
N CYS A 229 11.07 13.86 6.16
CA CYS A 229 11.50 13.40 4.84
C CYS A 229 13.03 13.33 4.67
N GLY A 230 13.81 13.46 5.75
CA GLY A 230 15.28 13.33 5.68
C GLY A 230 16.00 14.52 5.04
N VAL A 231 15.35 15.68 4.91
CA VAL A 231 15.99 16.88 4.33
C VAL A 231 17.16 17.31 5.20
N THR A 232 18.34 17.41 4.58
CA THR A 232 19.59 17.75 5.28
C THR A 232 19.52 19.14 5.91
N GLU A 233 20.32 19.37 6.94
CA GLU A 233 20.38 20.66 7.61
C GLU A 233 20.83 21.79 6.69
N ARG A 234 21.72 21.50 5.74
CA ARG A 234 22.15 22.46 4.71
C ARG A 234 20.97 22.91 3.84
N VAL A 235 20.19 21.96 3.34
CA VAL A 235 19.00 22.26 2.51
C VAL A 235 17.94 22.99 3.34
N ASN A 236 17.65 22.53 4.57
CA ASN A 236 16.69 23.21 5.43
C ASN A 236 17.14 24.65 5.80
N THR A 237 18.45 24.89 5.93
CA THR A 237 18.97 26.24 6.20
C THR A 237 18.68 27.19 5.04
N TYR A 238 18.87 26.72 3.81
CA TYR A 238 18.49 27.46 2.61
C TYR A 238 16.97 27.70 2.52
N LEU A 239 16.17 26.67 2.76
CA LEU A 239 14.70 26.79 2.75
C LEU A 239 14.18 27.76 3.83
N ASN A 240 14.84 27.82 4.98
CA ASN A 240 14.55 28.82 6.02
C ASN A 240 14.96 30.23 5.58
N TYR A 241 16.10 30.37 4.91
CA TYR A 241 16.57 31.66 4.38
C TYR A 241 15.57 32.28 3.40
N ILE A 242 15.00 31.48 2.48
CA ILE A 242 14.00 31.96 1.52
C ILE A 242 12.57 32.01 2.09
N GLY A 243 12.38 31.66 3.37
CA GLY A 243 11.08 31.76 4.06
C GLY A 243 10.10 30.62 3.78
N LEU A 244 10.56 29.47 3.27
CA LEU A 244 9.75 28.27 3.09
C LEU A 244 9.67 27.38 4.34
N SER A 245 10.67 27.45 5.20
CA SER A 245 10.71 26.68 6.46
C SER A 245 11.23 27.53 7.63
N LEU A 246 11.21 26.96 8.83
CA LEU A 246 11.93 27.42 10.01
C LEU A 246 13.22 26.62 10.24
N SER A 247 13.96 27.03 11.27
CA SER A 247 15.15 26.30 11.71
C SER A 247 14.83 24.88 12.17
N ARG A 248 15.78 23.96 11.96
CA ARG A 248 15.71 22.57 12.42
C ARG A 248 15.45 22.47 13.92
N ARG A 249 16.05 23.37 14.72
CA ARG A 249 15.79 23.51 16.16
C ARG A 249 14.31 23.76 16.49
N THR A 250 13.62 24.54 15.65
CA THR A 250 12.18 24.81 15.84
C THR A 250 11.35 23.59 15.46
N ALA A 251 11.73 22.88 14.39
CA ALA A 251 11.14 21.59 14.03
C ALA A 251 11.24 20.57 15.17
N HIS A 252 12.43 20.39 15.77
CA HIS A 252 12.61 19.50 16.92
C HIS A 252 11.79 19.91 18.15
N ARG A 253 11.61 21.22 18.40
CA ARG A 253 10.72 21.69 19.48
C ARG A 253 9.26 21.32 19.21
N ALA A 254 8.82 21.39 17.96
CA ALA A 254 7.48 20.94 17.56
C ALA A 254 7.33 19.43 17.69
N LEU A 255 8.31 18.65 17.21
CA LEU A 255 8.34 17.20 17.39
C LEU A 255 8.34 16.80 18.87
N LYS A 256 9.06 17.50 19.74
CA LYS A 256 9.02 17.26 21.19
C LYS A 256 7.63 17.52 21.78
N ALA A 257 6.96 18.60 21.37
CA ALA A 257 5.59 18.87 21.81
C ALA A 257 4.61 17.78 21.35
N LEU A 258 4.72 17.36 20.07
CA LEU A 258 3.94 16.24 19.52
C LEU A 258 4.24 14.93 20.26
N GLY A 259 5.51 14.64 20.54
CA GLY A 259 5.92 13.44 21.27
C GLY A 259 5.33 13.35 22.68
N ILE A 260 5.28 14.47 23.43
CA ILE A 260 4.62 14.53 24.74
C ILE A 260 3.11 14.26 24.62
N ILE A 261 2.47 14.72 23.54
CA ILE A 261 1.06 14.43 23.29
C ILE A 261 0.88 12.94 22.96
N SER A 262 1.72 12.37 22.09
CA SER A 262 1.70 10.95 21.74
C SER A 262 1.92 10.04 22.96
N GLU A 263 2.87 10.37 23.83
CA GLU A 263 3.10 9.67 25.11
C GLU A 263 1.83 9.63 25.96
N LYS A 264 1.15 10.79 26.12
CA LYS A 264 -0.14 10.84 26.81
C LYS A 264 -1.24 10.07 26.11
N VAL A 265 -1.20 9.90 24.79
CA VAL A 265 -2.16 9.06 24.05
C VAL A 265 -1.90 7.59 24.34
N ILE A 266 -0.64 7.14 24.30
CA ILE A 266 -0.22 5.77 24.65
C ILE A 266 -0.72 5.42 26.04
N ILE A 267 -0.34 6.19 27.07
CA ILE A 267 -0.75 5.96 28.47
C ILE A 267 -2.29 5.91 28.59
N ARG A 268 -2.99 6.85 27.95
CA ARG A 268 -4.46 6.87 27.98
C ARG A 268 -5.08 5.67 27.28
N ARG A 269 -4.45 5.06 26.28
CA ARG A 269 -4.99 3.89 25.57
C ARG A 269 -4.69 2.60 26.31
N THR A 270 -3.56 2.51 26.98
CA THR A 270 -3.18 1.31 27.75
C THR A 270 -3.72 1.28 29.17
N ALA A 271 -4.35 2.37 29.62
CA ALA A 271 -4.99 2.50 30.92
C ALA A 271 -5.90 1.30 31.25
N ILE A 272 -5.77 0.78 32.47
CA ILE A 272 -6.51 -0.38 32.97
C ILE A 272 -8.01 -0.08 33.00
N GLY A 273 -8.82 -1.05 32.59
CA GLY A 273 -10.29 -0.96 32.60
C GLY A 273 -10.88 -0.11 31.46
N LYS A 274 -10.06 0.47 30.58
CA LYS A 274 -10.55 1.26 29.44
C LYS A 274 -11.11 0.40 28.30
N HIS A 275 -10.49 -0.75 28.08
CA HIS A 275 -10.84 -1.70 27.04
C HIS A 275 -11.06 -3.07 27.70
N PRO A 276 -11.90 -3.96 27.11
CA PRO A 276 -12.14 -5.30 27.65
C PRO A 276 -10.86 -6.13 27.78
N PHE A 277 -9.88 -5.91 26.92
CA PHE A 277 -8.52 -6.45 27.02
C PHE A 277 -7.48 -5.41 26.62
N ALA A 278 -6.21 -5.69 26.88
CA ALA A 278 -5.11 -4.79 26.53
C ALA A 278 -5.08 -4.53 25.01
N PRO A 279 -4.81 -3.29 24.55
CA PRO A 279 -4.57 -3.04 23.13
C PRO A 279 -3.52 -4.01 22.59
N MET A 280 -3.75 -4.56 21.40
CA MET A 280 -2.80 -5.48 20.76
C MET A 280 -1.53 -4.71 20.42
N ILE A 281 -0.38 -5.33 20.64
CA ILE A 281 0.93 -4.74 20.39
C ILE A 281 1.49 -5.39 19.15
N CYS A 282 1.56 -4.65 18.04
CA CYS A 282 2.31 -5.10 16.88
C CYS A 282 3.72 -4.54 16.94
N MET A 283 4.71 -5.39 16.70
CA MET A 283 6.12 -5.00 16.57
C MET A 283 6.77 -5.75 15.42
N ASP A 284 7.78 -5.10 14.85
CA ASP A 284 8.60 -5.65 13.79
C ASP A 284 9.99 -4.98 13.85
N ASN A 285 10.98 -5.53 13.15
CA ASN A 285 12.31 -4.95 13.08
C ASN A 285 12.37 -3.76 12.12
N LEU A 286 13.25 -2.83 12.46
CA LEU A 286 13.67 -1.71 11.64
C LEU A 286 15.18 -1.72 11.54
N ASP A 287 15.68 -2.51 10.60
CA ASP A 287 17.10 -2.59 10.28
C ASP A 287 17.40 -1.71 9.06
N PHE A 288 18.36 -0.79 9.20
CA PHE A 288 18.89 -0.05 8.06
C PHE A 288 20.39 0.16 8.16
N GLU A 289 21.06 0.11 7.02
CA GLU A 289 22.50 0.36 6.93
C GLU A 289 22.76 1.87 6.97
N GLU A 290 23.44 2.34 8.01
CA GLU A 290 24.04 3.67 8.01
C GLU A 290 25.25 3.66 7.08
N LYS A 291 25.00 3.99 5.81
CA LYS A 291 26.02 3.97 4.78
C LYS A 291 26.92 5.20 4.84
N VAL A 292 28.10 5.03 5.40
CA VAL A 292 29.21 5.97 5.25
C VAL A 292 29.68 6.02 3.80
N HIS A 293 29.74 7.23 3.22
CA HIS A 293 30.16 7.43 1.81
C HIS A 293 31.66 7.17 1.59
N GLU A 294 32.51 7.60 2.51
CA GLU A 294 33.96 7.33 2.49
C GLU A 294 34.31 6.45 3.68
N LYS A 295 34.48 5.15 3.43
CA LYS A 295 34.85 4.20 4.47
C LYS A 295 36.29 4.45 4.91
N SER A 296 36.51 4.65 6.20
CA SER A 296 37.84 4.62 6.82
C SER A 296 37.89 3.49 7.84
N ILE A 297 39.07 3.17 8.39
CA ILE A 297 39.24 2.13 9.40
C ILE A 297 38.36 2.41 10.65
N GLU A 298 38.17 3.68 11.00
CA GLU A 298 37.37 4.11 12.16
C GLU A 298 35.92 4.44 11.80
N HIS A 299 35.59 4.54 10.50
CA HIS A 299 34.30 5.02 10.03
C HIS A 299 33.79 4.10 8.92
N THR A 300 33.22 2.97 9.33
CA THR A 300 32.62 1.97 8.46
C THR A 300 31.09 2.10 8.46
N SER A 301 30.46 1.56 7.43
CA SER A 301 29.00 1.40 7.42
C SER A 301 28.59 0.50 8.58
N GLN A 302 27.56 0.90 9.32
CA GLN A 302 27.05 0.15 10.47
C GLN A 302 25.58 -0.19 10.24
N MET A 303 25.15 -1.35 10.72
CA MET A 303 23.72 -1.68 10.75
C MET A 303 23.12 -1.05 12.01
N PHE A 304 22.12 -0.20 11.81
CA PHE A 304 21.27 0.23 12.91
C PHE A 304 20.21 -0.85 13.13
N HIS A 305 20.05 -1.28 14.37
CA HIS A 305 19.03 -2.22 14.80
C HIS A 305 18.07 -1.51 15.74
N GLY A 306 16.79 -1.50 15.39
CA GLY A 306 15.74 -0.99 16.27
C GLY A 306 14.42 -1.70 16.01
N THR A 307 13.54 -1.69 17.00
CA THR A 307 12.19 -2.25 16.88
C THR A 307 11.18 -1.12 16.91
N TRP A 308 10.34 -1.08 15.87
CA TRP A 308 9.20 -0.19 15.78
C TRP A 308 7.93 -0.98 16.11
N GLY A 309 6.88 -0.27 16.52
CA GLY A 309 5.63 -0.94 16.86
C GLY A 309 4.47 0.03 17.03
N TYR A 310 3.28 -0.53 17.16
CA TYR A 310 2.07 0.21 17.39
C TYR A 310 1.09 -0.55 18.27
N LEU A 311 0.25 0.21 18.97
CA LEU A 311 -0.90 -0.30 19.70
C LEU A 311 -2.11 -0.30 18.79
N HIS A 312 -2.77 -1.45 18.64
CA HIS A 312 -4.00 -1.60 17.90
C HIS A 312 -5.16 -1.82 18.89
N VAL A 313 -6.10 -0.88 18.89
CA VAL A 313 -7.35 -0.99 19.66
C VAL A 313 -8.39 -1.67 18.78
N ALA A 314 -8.90 -2.82 19.23
CA ALA A 314 -9.95 -3.54 18.51
C ALA A 314 -11.22 -2.70 18.36
N ASP A 315 -11.95 -2.88 17.25
CA ASP A 315 -13.18 -2.15 16.96
C ASP A 315 -14.20 -2.36 18.09
N PRO A 316 -14.65 -1.31 18.80
CA PRO A 316 -15.62 -1.44 19.89
C PRO A 316 -16.91 -2.16 19.48
N ASN A 317 -17.34 -2.00 18.22
CA ASN A 317 -18.55 -2.65 17.71
C ASN A 317 -18.37 -4.16 17.50
N LEU A 318 -17.13 -4.62 17.27
CA LEU A 318 -16.82 -6.03 17.17
C LEU A 318 -16.72 -6.63 18.57
N VAL A 319 -15.98 -5.97 19.46
CA VAL A 319 -15.77 -6.45 20.83
C VAL A 319 -17.08 -6.51 21.62
N SER A 320 -18.02 -5.59 21.38
CA SER A 320 -19.33 -5.58 22.05
C SER A 320 -20.23 -6.78 21.73
N GLN A 321 -19.87 -7.62 20.76
CA GLN A 321 -20.62 -8.83 20.40
C GLN A 321 -20.28 -10.03 21.29
N PHE A 322 -19.24 -9.93 22.10
CA PHE A 322 -18.72 -10.99 22.97
C PHE A 322 -18.84 -10.60 24.44
N ASP A 323 -18.81 -11.58 25.34
CA ASP A 323 -18.77 -11.30 26.79
C ASP A 323 -17.40 -10.72 27.15
N PRO A 324 -17.33 -9.55 27.82
CA PRO A 324 -16.06 -9.00 28.31
C PRO A 324 -15.22 -10.00 29.14
N GLU A 325 -15.86 -10.91 29.88
CA GLU A 325 -15.16 -11.92 30.69
C GLU A 325 -14.44 -12.99 29.84
N ASP A 326 -14.84 -13.19 28.58
CA ASP A 326 -14.16 -14.10 27.66
C ASP A 326 -12.72 -13.65 27.38
N PHE A 327 -12.46 -12.34 27.44
CA PHE A 327 -11.14 -11.75 27.22
C PHE A 327 -10.27 -11.68 28.48
N SER A 328 -10.77 -12.18 29.62
CA SER A 328 -10.01 -12.16 30.86
C SER A 328 -8.82 -13.11 30.81
N LEU A 329 -7.74 -12.78 31.53
CA LEU A 329 -6.59 -13.66 31.67
C LEU A 329 -6.98 -15.03 32.27
N ARG A 330 -8.02 -15.06 33.12
CA ARG A 330 -8.54 -16.29 33.71
C ARG A 330 -9.19 -17.19 32.67
N SER A 331 -10.09 -16.63 31.85
CA SER A 331 -10.77 -17.36 30.77
C SER A 331 -9.77 -17.89 29.75
N PHE A 332 -8.76 -17.07 29.40
CA PHE A 332 -7.64 -17.50 28.56
C PHE A 332 -6.89 -18.70 29.16
N LYS A 333 -6.40 -18.58 30.40
CA LYS A 333 -5.66 -19.68 31.06
C LYS A 333 -6.48 -20.96 31.17
N LYS A 334 -7.77 -20.85 31.50
CA LYS A 334 -8.69 -22.00 31.55
C LYS A 334 -8.85 -22.65 30.18
N SER A 335 -9.06 -21.86 29.12
CA SER A 335 -9.23 -22.38 27.76
C SER A 335 -7.98 -23.14 27.29
N ILE A 336 -6.80 -22.62 27.61
CA ILE A 336 -5.52 -23.27 27.35
C ILE A 336 -5.38 -24.58 28.13
N GLU A 337 -5.76 -24.59 29.41
CA GLU A 337 -5.74 -25.80 30.24
C GLU A 337 -6.69 -26.87 29.69
N ASP A 338 -7.90 -26.49 29.30
CA ASP A 338 -8.88 -27.38 28.68
C ASP A 338 -8.34 -28.02 27.39
N CYS A 339 -7.50 -27.30 26.63
CA CYS A 339 -6.83 -27.82 25.42
C CYS A 339 -5.74 -28.87 25.69
N THR A 340 -5.22 -29.01 26.92
CA THR A 340 -4.15 -29.99 27.24
C THR A 340 -4.57 -31.43 27.03
N THR A 341 -5.87 -31.71 27.16
CA THR A 341 -6.45 -33.05 27.01
C THR A 341 -7.08 -33.26 25.63
N MET A 342 -7.00 -32.25 24.74
CA MET A 342 -7.62 -32.29 23.42
C MET A 342 -6.90 -33.31 22.51
N PRO A 343 -7.57 -34.37 22.04
CA PRO A 343 -6.93 -35.36 21.18
C PRO A 343 -6.68 -34.78 19.79
N MET A 344 -5.42 -34.68 19.38
CA MET A 344 -5.07 -34.25 18.04
C MET A 344 -5.24 -35.40 17.05
N LYS A 345 -6.09 -35.19 16.04
CA LYS A 345 -6.33 -36.14 14.95
C LYS A 345 -6.13 -35.44 13.61
N PRO A 346 -5.63 -36.13 12.56
CA PRO A 346 -5.47 -35.55 11.23
C PRO A 346 -6.78 -34.91 10.70
N SER A 347 -7.93 -35.49 11.05
CA SER A 347 -9.26 -35.00 10.66
C SER A 347 -9.56 -33.55 11.07
N ILE A 348 -8.86 -32.99 12.06
CA ILE A 348 -9.01 -31.59 12.50
C ILE A 348 -8.48 -30.62 11.44
N PHE A 349 -7.48 -31.06 10.65
CA PHE A 349 -6.82 -30.24 9.63
C PHE A 349 -7.35 -30.51 8.21
N LEU A 350 -8.10 -31.60 8.03
CA LEU A 350 -8.67 -31.99 6.74
C LEU A 350 -9.96 -31.22 6.44
N PRO A 351 -10.24 -30.89 5.18
CA PRO A 351 -11.45 -30.16 4.81
C PRO A 351 -12.71 -30.99 5.10
N THR A 352 -13.68 -30.34 5.73
CA THR A 352 -15.05 -30.85 5.83
C THR A 352 -15.76 -30.77 4.48
N GLN A 353 -16.84 -31.53 4.31
CA GLN A 353 -17.68 -31.45 3.12
C GLN A 353 -18.16 -30.02 2.82
N LYS A 354 -18.55 -29.26 3.85
CA LYS A 354 -18.95 -27.85 3.73
C LYS A 354 -17.81 -26.98 3.20
N SER A 355 -16.59 -27.13 3.76
CA SER A 355 -15.42 -26.38 3.28
C SER A 355 -14.97 -26.79 1.87
N SER A 356 -15.21 -28.05 1.46
CA SER A 356 -14.93 -28.51 0.10
C SER A 356 -15.88 -27.90 -0.93
N TYR A 357 -17.18 -27.82 -0.62
CA TYR A 357 -18.13 -27.09 -1.48
C TYR A 357 -17.83 -25.59 -1.54
N HIS A 358 -17.44 -25.00 -0.42
CA HIS A 358 -16.98 -23.60 -0.40
C HIS A 358 -15.74 -23.40 -1.28
N TRP A 359 -14.74 -24.28 -1.16
CA TRP A 359 -13.54 -24.24 -2.01
C TRP A 359 -13.87 -24.38 -3.50
N GLN A 360 -14.82 -25.25 -3.87
CA GLN A 360 -15.30 -25.32 -5.25
C GLN A 360 -15.91 -23.98 -5.70
N ALA A 361 -16.68 -23.31 -4.84
CA ALA A 361 -17.23 -21.99 -5.14
C ALA A 361 -16.13 -20.91 -5.27
N VAL A 362 -15.09 -20.97 -4.44
CA VAL A 362 -13.88 -20.12 -4.55
C VAL A 362 -13.26 -20.25 -5.93
N ILE A 363 -12.91 -21.47 -6.36
CA ILE A 363 -12.29 -21.69 -7.67
C ILE A 363 -13.20 -21.18 -8.80
N LYS A 364 -14.50 -21.52 -8.76
CA LYS A 364 -15.45 -21.07 -9.77
C LYS A 364 -15.58 -19.55 -9.81
N SER A 365 -15.47 -18.86 -8.68
CA SER A 365 -15.49 -17.39 -8.64
C SER A 365 -14.26 -16.77 -9.31
N GLN A 366 -13.08 -17.37 -9.12
CA GLN A 366 -11.84 -16.95 -9.79
C GLN A 366 -11.94 -17.17 -11.31
N ILE A 367 -12.44 -18.34 -11.74
CA ILE A 367 -12.69 -18.63 -13.17
C ILE A 367 -13.71 -17.64 -13.76
N THR A 368 -14.81 -17.40 -13.05
CA THR A 368 -15.87 -16.48 -13.49
C THR A 368 -15.33 -15.06 -13.66
N LYS A 369 -14.49 -14.59 -12.72
CA LYS A 369 -13.86 -13.27 -12.81
C LYS A 369 -13.01 -13.14 -14.08
N VAL A 370 -12.08 -14.06 -14.33
CA VAL A 370 -11.24 -14.04 -15.55
C VAL A 370 -12.08 -14.10 -16.83
N LEU A 371 -13.11 -14.95 -16.86
CA LEU A 371 -14.01 -15.09 -18.00
C LEU A 371 -14.72 -13.76 -18.33
N LEU A 372 -15.27 -13.10 -17.32
CA LEU A 372 -15.97 -11.82 -17.46
C LEU A 372 -15.03 -10.66 -17.75
N ASP A 373 -13.82 -10.66 -17.17
CA ASP A 373 -12.84 -9.58 -17.32
C ASP A 373 -12.22 -9.56 -18.71
N HIS A 374 -12.00 -10.72 -19.34
CA HIS A 374 -11.24 -10.81 -20.59
C HIS A 374 -12.04 -11.30 -21.81
N LEU A 375 -12.99 -12.23 -21.64
CA LEU A 375 -13.55 -12.97 -22.78
C LEU A 375 -15.02 -12.68 -23.04
N VAL A 376 -15.82 -12.46 -21.99
CA VAL A 376 -17.29 -12.57 -22.07
C VAL A 376 -18.01 -11.34 -21.54
N LYS A 377 -19.06 -10.94 -22.25
CA LYS A 377 -20.09 -10.02 -21.75
C LYS A 377 -21.43 -10.76 -21.67
N PRO A 378 -22.03 -10.91 -20.48
CA PRO A 378 -23.31 -11.58 -20.35
C PRO A 378 -24.41 -10.74 -21.03
N SER A 379 -25.26 -11.40 -21.82
CA SER A 379 -26.40 -10.81 -22.51
C SER A 379 -27.62 -10.59 -21.61
N ASP A 380 -27.68 -11.32 -20.50
CA ASP A 380 -28.77 -11.31 -19.53
C ASP A 380 -28.24 -11.49 -18.10
N SER A 381 -29.13 -11.39 -17.11
CA SER A 381 -28.83 -11.59 -15.69
C SER A 381 -29.74 -12.62 -15.04
N PHE A 382 -30.22 -13.63 -15.79
CA PHE A 382 -31.14 -14.66 -15.26
C PHE A 382 -30.45 -15.61 -14.28
N VAL A 383 -29.17 -15.89 -14.50
CA VAL A 383 -28.34 -16.76 -13.67
C VAL A 383 -27.27 -15.91 -12.98
N ASN A 384 -27.10 -16.13 -11.66
CA ASN A 384 -26.05 -15.47 -10.92
C ASN A 384 -24.67 -16.00 -11.33
N LEU A 385 -23.75 -15.08 -11.64
CA LEU A 385 -22.36 -15.34 -12.03
C LEU A 385 -21.43 -14.76 -10.95
N PRO A 386 -21.16 -15.52 -9.87
CA PRO A 386 -20.38 -15.01 -8.75
C PRO A 386 -18.92 -14.77 -9.15
N THR A 387 -18.46 -13.52 -9.07
CA THR A 387 -17.03 -13.14 -9.19
C THR A 387 -16.27 -13.25 -7.88
N ASP A 388 -17.01 -13.34 -6.78
CA ASP A 388 -16.52 -13.45 -5.42
C ASP A 388 -17.10 -14.71 -4.77
N PRO A 389 -16.32 -15.40 -3.92
CA PRO A 389 -16.82 -16.57 -3.21
C PRO A 389 -17.90 -16.19 -2.18
N PRO A 390 -18.78 -17.14 -1.80
CA PRO A 390 -19.73 -16.92 -0.72
C PRO A 390 -19.03 -16.50 0.58
N SER A 391 -19.56 -15.47 1.24
CA SER A 391 -19.05 -15.03 2.54
C SER A 391 -19.27 -16.08 3.62
N ILE A 392 -18.36 -16.14 4.59
CA ILE A 392 -18.45 -17.05 5.74
C ILE A 392 -18.63 -16.25 7.03
N ASP A 393 -17.68 -15.39 7.34
CA ASP A 393 -17.69 -14.56 8.56
C ASP A 393 -17.04 -13.19 8.29
N PRO A 394 -17.77 -12.29 7.60
CA PRO A 394 -17.27 -10.97 7.26
C PRO A 394 -17.34 -9.99 8.43
N ILE A 395 -16.21 -9.33 8.72
CA ILE A 395 -16.13 -8.15 9.59
C ILE A 395 -16.19 -6.87 8.77
N SER A 396 -16.57 -5.77 9.42
CA SER A 396 -16.58 -4.45 8.79
C SER A 396 -15.15 -3.99 8.49
N ALA A 397 -14.79 -3.85 7.21
CA ALA A 397 -13.55 -3.23 6.79
C ALA A 397 -13.52 -1.75 7.19
N LYS A 398 -12.80 -1.43 8.27
CA LYS A 398 -12.59 -0.07 8.78
C LYS A 398 -11.10 0.22 8.87
N LYS A 399 -10.74 1.50 8.82
CA LYS A 399 -9.36 1.92 9.11
C LYS A 399 -9.00 1.50 10.54
N PRO A 400 -7.90 0.77 10.75
CA PRO A 400 -7.53 0.28 12.08
C PRO A 400 -7.19 1.47 13.01
N ASP A 401 -7.58 1.34 14.27
CA ASP A 401 -7.30 2.37 15.28
C ASP A 401 -5.93 2.12 15.92
N ILE A 402 -4.89 2.62 15.26
CA ILE A 402 -3.49 2.42 15.67
C ILE A 402 -2.91 3.63 16.40
N THR A 403 -2.00 3.38 17.35
CA THR A 403 -1.16 4.41 17.97
C THR A 403 0.29 3.95 17.94
N MET A 404 1.14 4.69 17.23
CA MET A 404 2.55 4.37 17.11
C MET A 404 3.25 4.46 18.47
N LEU A 405 4.07 3.45 18.77
CA LEU A 405 5.04 3.48 19.84
C LEU A 405 6.27 4.27 19.36
N LYS A 406 6.99 4.85 20.31
CA LYS A 406 8.33 5.40 20.06
C LYS A 406 9.27 4.25 19.71
N LEU A 407 10.08 4.46 18.68
CA LEU A 407 11.17 3.55 18.28
C LEU A 407 12.00 3.14 19.50
N MET A 408 12.18 1.84 19.66
CA MET A 408 13.00 1.23 20.70
C MET A 408 14.34 0.86 20.08
N ILE A 409 15.44 1.31 20.70
CA ILE A 409 16.80 0.98 20.25
C ILE A 409 17.16 -0.36 20.87
N ALA A 410 16.50 -1.40 20.39
CA ALA A 410 16.64 -2.80 20.76
C ALA A 410 16.28 -3.62 19.52
N SER A 411 16.88 -4.79 19.35
CA SER A 411 16.64 -5.69 18.22
C SER A 411 15.67 -6.79 18.66
N ASP A 412 14.63 -7.11 17.90
CA ASP A 412 13.76 -8.24 18.23
C ASP A 412 14.29 -9.58 17.67
N ASN A 413 15.48 -9.56 17.04
CA ASN A 413 16.16 -10.72 16.46
C ASN A 413 16.78 -11.68 17.51
N SER A 414 16.73 -11.35 18.80
CA SER A 414 17.16 -12.24 19.88
C SER A 414 16.18 -12.24 21.05
N ALA A 415 16.20 -13.30 21.87
CA ALA A 415 15.38 -13.38 23.07
C ALA A 415 15.69 -12.25 24.08
N GLU A 416 16.97 -11.90 24.23
CA GLU A 416 17.42 -10.77 25.06
C GLU A 416 16.84 -9.45 24.55
N GLY A 417 16.98 -9.18 23.26
CA GLY A 417 16.50 -7.94 22.65
C GLY A 417 14.98 -7.82 22.65
N VAL A 418 14.23 -8.91 22.49
CA VAL A 418 12.77 -8.94 22.74
C VAL A 418 12.44 -8.54 24.19
N GLY A 419 13.24 -8.97 25.17
CA GLY A 419 13.12 -8.52 26.56
C GLY A 419 13.28 -7.01 26.71
N GLU A 420 14.33 -6.44 26.09
CA GLU A 420 14.58 -4.99 26.07
C GLU A 420 13.44 -4.21 25.40
N VAL A 421 12.86 -4.77 24.33
CA VAL A 421 11.68 -4.21 23.65
C VAL A 421 10.51 -4.13 24.63
N PHE A 422 10.21 -5.18 25.40
CA PHE A 422 9.13 -5.13 26.38
C PHE A 422 9.36 -4.11 27.49
N GLU A 423 10.59 -3.99 27.97
CA GLU A 423 10.94 -2.91 28.90
C GLU A 423 10.72 -1.53 28.28
N GLY A 424 11.02 -1.38 26.99
CA GLY A 424 10.73 -0.19 26.21
C GLY A 424 9.23 0.12 26.15
N ILE A 425 8.40 -0.89 25.94
CA ILE A 425 6.94 -0.77 25.90
C ILE A 425 6.38 -0.43 27.29
N MET A 426 6.81 -1.12 28.34
CA MET A 426 6.39 -0.84 29.72
C MET A 426 6.70 0.61 30.11
N ARG A 427 7.91 1.10 29.79
CA ARG A 427 8.30 2.51 30.02
C ARG A 427 7.38 3.50 29.30
N GLN A 428 6.97 3.18 28.07
CA GLN A 428 6.10 4.06 27.26
C GLN A 428 4.63 4.03 27.70
N THR A 429 4.17 2.91 28.24
CA THR A 429 2.78 2.74 28.71
C THR A 429 2.56 3.25 30.13
N ASN A 430 3.65 3.53 30.87
CA ASN A 430 3.64 3.95 32.27
C ASN A 430 2.87 2.96 33.17
N LEU A 431 2.97 1.66 32.84
CA LEU A 431 2.45 0.56 33.65
C LEU A 431 3.60 -0.05 34.45
N SER A 432 3.33 -0.42 35.70
CA SER A 432 4.25 -1.26 36.47
C SER A 432 4.34 -2.67 35.86
N PRO A 433 5.44 -3.42 36.10
CA PRO A 433 5.56 -4.80 35.61
C PRO A 433 4.39 -5.69 36.05
N THR A 434 3.87 -5.52 37.27
CA THR A 434 2.72 -6.29 37.75
C THR A 434 1.42 -5.94 37.05
N GLU A 435 1.21 -4.67 36.68
CA GLU A 435 0.02 -4.24 35.91
C GLU A 435 0.11 -4.71 34.46
N PHE A 436 1.31 -4.67 33.88
CA PHE A 436 1.55 -5.09 32.51
C PHE A 436 1.41 -6.61 32.38
N CYS A 437 2.11 -7.40 33.19
CA CYS A 437 2.07 -8.86 33.15
C CYS A 437 0.81 -9.45 33.82
N GLY A 438 0.09 -8.68 34.64
CA GLY A 438 -1.12 -9.12 35.35
C GLY A 438 -2.39 -9.24 34.49
N ARG A 439 -2.32 -8.97 33.18
CA ARG A 439 -3.44 -9.05 32.24
C ARG A 439 -3.00 -9.72 30.94
N LEU A 440 -3.97 -10.20 30.16
CA LEU A 440 -3.69 -10.77 28.84
C LEU A 440 -3.08 -9.70 27.92
N GLN A 441 -1.87 -9.96 27.41
CA GLN A 441 -1.15 -9.11 26.47
C GLN A 441 -1.11 -9.81 25.11
N LEU A 442 -1.66 -9.19 24.08
CA LEU A 442 -1.64 -9.75 22.73
C LEU A 442 -0.51 -9.09 21.95
N PHE A 443 0.38 -9.91 21.40
CA PHE A 443 1.51 -9.50 20.59
C PHE A 443 1.35 -10.02 19.17
N GLU A 444 1.53 -9.15 18.20
CA GLU A 444 1.57 -9.50 16.79
C GLU A 444 2.97 -9.21 16.24
N GLY A 445 3.55 -10.18 15.55
CA GLY A 445 4.87 -10.04 14.96
C GLY A 445 5.12 -11.10 13.91
N ASP A 446 6.34 -11.11 13.39
CA ASP A 446 6.78 -12.13 12.47
C ASP A 446 7.11 -13.44 13.20
N LEU A 447 7.54 -14.46 12.45
CA LEU A 447 7.88 -15.76 13.03
C LEU A 447 9.09 -15.68 13.96
N GLY A 448 10.08 -14.85 13.62
CA GLY A 448 11.29 -14.65 14.42
C GLY A 448 10.95 -14.04 15.77
N THR A 449 10.16 -12.96 15.79
CA THR A 449 9.66 -12.32 17.02
C THR A 449 8.91 -13.32 17.90
N CYS A 450 8.02 -14.13 17.31
CA CYS A 450 7.25 -15.13 18.06
C CYS A 450 8.17 -16.21 18.67
N ILE A 451 9.15 -16.71 17.91
CA ILE A 451 10.12 -17.69 18.41
C ILE A 451 10.98 -17.09 19.52
N ASN A 452 11.41 -15.84 19.39
CA ASN A 452 12.22 -15.16 20.39
C ASN A 452 11.44 -14.86 21.67
N LEU A 453 10.14 -14.54 21.59
CA LEU A 453 9.27 -14.50 22.77
C LEU A 453 9.22 -15.87 23.46
N GLU A 454 8.96 -16.95 22.72
CA GLU A 454 8.86 -18.29 23.30
C GLU A 454 10.19 -18.73 23.90
N SER A 455 11.31 -18.38 23.27
CA SER A 455 12.65 -18.57 23.83
C SER A 455 12.80 -17.80 25.15
N LEU A 456 12.43 -16.51 25.19
CA LEU A 456 12.47 -15.70 26.40
C LEU A 456 11.61 -16.30 27.53
N ARG A 457 10.39 -16.76 27.21
CA ARG A 457 9.50 -17.47 28.13
C ARG A 457 10.15 -18.73 28.70
N SER A 458 10.82 -19.51 27.85
CA SER A 458 11.51 -20.74 28.27
C SER A 458 12.66 -20.48 29.24
N HIS A 459 13.41 -19.39 29.05
CA HIS A 459 14.47 -18.97 29.95
C HIS A 459 13.91 -18.42 31.27
N GLN A 460 12.76 -17.77 31.23
CA GLN A 460 12.09 -17.17 32.38
C GLN A 460 11.05 -18.12 33.04
N LYS A 461 11.28 -19.44 33.03
CA LYS A 461 10.43 -20.51 33.62
C LYS A 461 9.52 -20.00 34.75
N PRO A 462 8.23 -20.38 34.79
CA PRO A 462 7.18 -19.64 35.48
C PRO A 462 7.63 -19.12 36.83
N SER A 463 7.86 -17.81 36.88
CA SER A 463 8.20 -17.12 38.12
C SER A 463 6.97 -17.09 39.02
N GLY A 464 7.14 -17.35 40.31
CA GLY A 464 6.08 -17.08 41.30
C GLY A 464 5.73 -15.59 41.41
N HIS A 465 6.52 -14.71 40.78
CA HIS A 465 6.31 -13.27 40.74
C HIS A 465 5.67 -12.85 39.42
N ILE A 466 4.43 -12.33 39.48
CA ILE A 466 3.66 -11.84 38.33
C ILE A 466 4.47 -10.88 37.45
N ALA A 467 5.34 -10.05 38.05
CA ALA A 467 6.18 -9.09 37.34
C ALA A 467 7.09 -9.71 36.26
N ASN A 468 7.47 -10.97 36.44
CA ASN A 468 8.38 -11.70 35.54
C ASN A 468 7.67 -12.89 34.88
N ASP A 469 6.35 -13.02 35.06
CA ASP A 469 5.57 -14.11 34.48
C ASP A 469 5.04 -13.69 33.11
N LEU A 470 5.65 -14.25 32.06
CA LEU A 470 5.24 -14.05 30.69
C LEU A 470 4.07 -14.95 30.28
N SER A 471 3.47 -15.76 31.18
CA SER A 471 2.33 -16.65 30.86
C SER A 471 1.08 -15.91 30.38
N SER A 472 0.99 -14.61 30.64
CA SER A 472 -0.11 -13.74 30.20
C SER A 472 0.06 -13.18 28.79
N PHE A 473 1.16 -13.51 28.10
CA PHE A 473 1.46 -13.02 26.77
C PHE A 473 0.87 -14.01 25.74
N PHE A 474 0.29 -13.51 24.67
CA PHE A 474 -0.25 -14.33 23.60
C PHE A 474 0.25 -13.78 22.28
N THR A 475 1.02 -14.60 21.56
CA THR A 475 1.58 -14.25 20.26
C THR A 475 0.68 -14.69 19.12
N LEU A 476 0.39 -13.75 18.24
CA LEU A 476 -0.27 -13.93 16.97
C LEU A 476 0.77 -13.76 15.88
N LEU A 477 0.98 -14.81 15.08
CA LEU A 477 1.75 -14.69 13.87
C LEU A 477 0.97 -13.80 12.90
N GLY A 478 1.56 -12.68 12.48
CA GLY A 478 0.88 -11.71 11.63
C GLY A 478 0.35 -12.36 10.35
N ALA A 479 -0.93 -12.17 10.06
CA ALA A 479 -1.60 -12.88 8.97
C ALA A 479 -0.95 -12.57 7.60
N SER A 480 -0.48 -11.34 7.41
CA SER A 480 0.30 -10.92 6.25
C SER A 480 1.62 -11.71 6.13
N HIS A 481 2.36 -11.91 7.23
CA HIS A 481 3.59 -12.71 7.21
C HIS A 481 3.31 -14.17 6.85
N ILE A 482 2.19 -14.75 7.32
CA ILE A 482 1.76 -16.09 6.91
C ILE A 482 1.54 -16.15 5.41
N LEU A 483 0.72 -15.22 4.87
CA LEU A 483 0.46 -15.11 3.44
C LEU A 483 1.79 -15.01 2.69
N TRP A 484 2.66 -14.08 3.06
CA TRP A 484 3.94 -13.84 2.41
C TRP A 484 4.88 -15.05 2.39
N ASN A 485 5.05 -15.74 3.53
CA ASN A 485 5.89 -16.92 3.61
C ASN A 485 5.32 -18.09 2.80
N VAL A 486 3.99 -18.32 2.86
CA VAL A 486 3.34 -19.39 2.10
C VAL A 486 3.37 -19.09 0.59
N VAL A 487 3.11 -17.84 0.19
CA VAL A 487 3.22 -17.41 -1.21
C VAL A 487 4.62 -17.70 -1.72
N GLN A 488 5.67 -17.31 -0.99
CA GLN A 488 7.05 -17.54 -1.42
C GLN A 488 7.33 -19.04 -1.59
N ALA A 489 6.94 -19.88 -0.63
CA ALA A 489 7.14 -21.32 -0.69
C ALA A 489 6.41 -21.97 -1.89
N ILE A 490 5.15 -21.59 -2.13
CA ILE A 490 4.36 -22.04 -3.29
C ILE A 490 5.03 -21.56 -4.59
N TYR A 491 5.37 -20.27 -4.67
CA TYR A 491 5.99 -19.67 -5.85
C TYR A 491 7.30 -20.36 -6.21
N LEU A 492 8.17 -20.62 -5.23
CA LEU A 492 9.45 -21.31 -5.44
C LEU A 492 9.26 -22.78 -5.83
N SER A 493 8.25 -23.46 -5.30
CA SER A 493 7.92 -24.84 -5.65
C SER A 493 7.49 -24.98 -7.11
N HIS A 494 6.82 -23.96 -7.65
CA HIS A 494 6.33 -23.90 -9.03
C HIS A 494 7.23 -23.09 -9.97
N TYR A 495 8.36 -22.56 -9.47
CA TYR A 495 9.17 -21.59 -10.21
C TYR A 495 9.68 -22.16 -11.53
N GLY A 496 10.19 -23.39 -11.51
CA GLY A 496 10.81 -24.09 -12.64
C GLY A 496 12.32 -23.86 -12.77
N ASN A 497 12.88 -24.28 -13.90
CA ASN A 497 14.30 -24.11 -14.25
C ASN A 497 14.47 -23.20 -15.49
N PRO A 498 14.84 -21.92 -15.32
CA PRO A 498 15.07 -21.01 -16.44
C PRO A 498 16.18 -21.42 -17.41
N LEU A 499 17.07 -22.33 -17.01
CA LEU A 499 18.15 -22.83 -17.86
C LEU A 499 17.66 -23.93 -18.82
N ASP A 500 16.48 -24.50 -18.58
CA ASP A 500 15.85 -25.49 -19.47
C ASP A 500 14.71 -24.82 -20.25
N GLN A 501 14.92 -24.58 -21.54
CA GLN A 501 13.91 -23.95 -22.42
C GLN A 501 12.63 -24.79 -22.58
N LYS A 502 12.65 -26.08 -22.22
CA LYS A 502 11.46 -26.94 -22.20
C LYS A 502 10.70 -26.87 -20.89
N ASP A 503 11.30 -26.33 -19.83
CA ASP A 503 10.64 -26.18 -18.54
C ASP A 503 9.55 -25.10 -18.58
N GLN A 504 8.33 -25.47 -18.23
CA GLN A 504 7.14 -24.61 -18.29
C GLN A 504 6.75 -24.01 -16.93
N GLY A 505 7.74 -23.84 -16.05
CA GLY A 505 7.55 -23.22 -14.74
C GLY A 505 7.01 -21.79 -14.80
N VAL A 506 6.74 -21.22 -13.64
CA VAL A 506 6.22 -19.84 -13.51
C VAL A 506 7.12 -18.83 -14.21
N TRP A 507 8.45 -19.04 -14.19
CA TRP A 507 9.41 -18.14 -14.84
C TRP A 507 9.08 -17.90 -16.33
N HIS A 508 8.59 -18.93 -17.03
CA HIS A 508 8.29 -18.85 -18.46
C HIS A 508 7.01 -18.05 -18.71
N THR A 509 6.02 -18.21 -17.83
CA THR A 509 4.79 -17.40 -17.85
C THR A 509 5.11 -15.92 -17.63
N LEU A 510 5.95 -15.59 -16.63
CA LEU A 510 6.38 -14.20 -16.38
C LEU A 510 7.09 -13.60 -17.59
N SER A 511 8.05 -14.32 -18.15
CA SER A 511 8.81 -13.88 -19.33
C SER A 511 7.88 -13.60 -20.51
N SER A 512 6.92 -14.47 -20.78
CA SER A 512 5.94 -14.30 -21.86
C SER A 512 4.99 -13.12 -21.67
N LEU A 513 4.72 -12.74 -20.41
CA LEU A 513 3.95 -11.55 -20.08
C LEU A 513 4.80 -10.26 -20.20
N GLY A 514 6.13 -10.36 -20.31
CA GLY A 514 7.04 -9.22 -20.28
C GLY A 514 7.35 -8.73 -18.86
N ILE A 515 7.20 -9.62 -17.87
CA ILE A 515 7.56 -9.38 -16.48
C ILE A 515 8.95 -9.96 -16.22
N PRO A 516 9.87 -9.22 -15.55
CA PRO A 516 11.15 -9.77 -15.14
C PRO A 516 10.98 -11.09 -14.36
N ALA A 517 11.52 -12.17 -14.91
CA ALA A 517 11.47 -13.51 -14.31
C ALA A 517 12.67 -13.71 -13.37
N GLU A 518 12.80 -12.81 -12.39
CA GLU A 518 13.77 -13.01 -11.31
C GLU A 518 13.20 -13.96 -10.27
N ARG A 519 14.03 -14.90 -9.81
CA ARG A 519 13.61 -15.86 -8.80
C ARG A 519 13.42 -15.12 -7.47
N PRO A 520 12.26 -15.24 -6.80
CA PRO A 520 11.99 -14.52 -5.55
C PRO A 520 12.70 -15.17 -4.35
N THR A 521 14.03 -15.25 -4.41
CA THR A 521 14.87 -15.82 -3.35
C THR A 521 15.03 -14.87 -2.17
N THR A 522 14.73 -13.58 -2.35
CA THR A 522 14.91 -12.56 -1.31
C THR A 522 13.57 -11.88 -0.97
N LYS A 523 13.26 -11.81 0.33
CA LYS A 523 12.04 -11.19 0.89
C LYS A 523 12.11 -9.65 0.81
N LYS A 524 11.86 -9.07 -0.37
CA LYS A 524 11.97 -7.61 -0.59
C LYS A 524 10.63 -6.95 -0.90
N ASP A 525 9.91 -7.51 -1.86
CA ASP A 525 8.66 -6.94 -2.34
C ASP A 525 7.57 -8.01 -2.46
N PHE A 526 6.94 -8.30 -1.32
CA PHE A 526 5.85 -9.27 -1.23
C PHE A 526 4.63 -8.86 -2.06
N THR A 527 4.39 -7.55 -2.19
CA THR A 527 3.28 -7.02 -2.99
C THR A 527 3.47 -7.34 -4.46
N LEU A 528 4.68 -7.15 -4.98
CA LEU A 528 5.01 -7.48 -6.37
C LEU A 528 4.96 -9.00 -6.61
N MET A 529 5.48 -9.81 -5.70
CA MET A 529 5.39 -11.28 -5.80
C MET A 529 3.93 -11.75 -5.89
N LEU A 530 3.07 -11.26 -5.00
CA LEU A 530 1.64 -11.61 -4.98
C LEU A 530 0.92 -11.15 -6.25
N THR A 531 1.26 -9.95 -6.72
CA THR A 531 0.73 -9.39 -7.97
C THR A 531 1.14 -10.26 -9.17
N ASN A 532 2.42 -10.63 -9.27
CA ASN A 532 2.93 -11.45 -10.36
C ASN A 532 2.35 -12.87 -10.34
N LEU A 533 2.22 -13.47 -9.15
CA LEU A 533 1.53 -14.76 -8.99
C LEU A 533 0.10 -14.69 -9.50
N THR A 534 -0.64 -13.64 -9.11
CA THR A 534 -2.03 -13.43 -9.54
C THR A 534 -2.12 -13.29 -11.06
N LYS A 535 -1.23 -12.51 -11.69
CA LYS A 535 -1.18 -12.38 -13.15
C LYS A 535 -0.91 -13.69 -13.86
N CYS A 536 0.03 -14.50 -13.37
CA CYS A 536 0.31 -15.83 -13.90
C CYS A 536 -0.91 -16.77 -13.76
N HIS A 537 -1.60 -16.71 -12.62
CA HIS A 537 -2.81 -17.48 -12.35
C HIS A 537 -3.94 -17.12 -13.32
N GLU A 538 -4.25 -15.83 -13.45
CA GLU A 538 -5.31 -15.34 -14.33
C GLU A 538 -5.03 -15.62 -15.80
N SER A 539 -3.77 -15.46 -16.23
CA SER A 539 -3.35 -15.80 -17.61
C SER A 539 -3.50 -17.30 -17.88
N THR A 540 -3.17 -18.16 -16.90
CA THR A 540 -3.34 -19.61 -17.06
C THR A 540 -4.82 -20.01 -17.10
N ILE A 541 -5.67 -19.40 -16.25
CA ILE A 541 -7.13 -19.60 -16.29
C ILE A 541 -7.69 -19.19 -17.65
N LEU A 542 -7.23 -18.06 -18.20
CA LEU A 542 -7.65 -17.59 -19.52
C LEU A 542 -7.40 -18.63 -20.61
N TYR A 543 -6.23 -19.28 -20.60
CA TYR A 543 -5.91 -20.35 -21.54
C TYR A 543 -6.79 -21.59 -21.37
N CYS A 544 -7.10 -21.96 -20.12
CA CYS A 544 -8.05 -23.04 -19.81
C CYS A 544 -9.46 -22.73 -20.35
N LEU A 545 -9.91 -21.49 -20.19
CA LEU A 545 -11.22 -21.03 -20.67
C LEU A 545 -11.33 -21.06 -22.19
N LEU A 546 -10.32 -20.58 -22.91
CA LEU A 546 -10.27 -20.63 -24.38
C LEU A 546 -10.35 -22.08 -24.89
N THR A 547 -9.67 -23.00 -24.21
CA THR A 547 -9.70 -24.43 -24.52
C THR A 547 -11.11 -25.03 -24.33
N VAL A 548 -11.75 -24.75 -23.18
CA VAL A 548 -13.12 -25.23 -22.87
C VAL A 548 -14.18 -24.62 -23.79
N MET A 549 -13.96 -23.39 -24.26
CA MET A 549 -14.83 -22.71 -25.21
C MET A 549 -14.68 -23.24 -26.65
N GLY A 550 -13.74 -24.15 -26.92
CA GLY A 550 -13.50 -24.74 -28.25
C GLY A 550 -12.56 -23.91 -29.14
N TYR A 551 -11.80 -22.98 -28.56
CA TYR A 551 -10.88 -22.10 -29.27
C TYR A 551 -9.44 -22.18 -28.71
N PRO A 552 -8.82 -23.39 -28.62
CA PRO A 552 -7.55 -23.60 -27.91
C PRO A 552 -6.34 -22.88 -28.53
N LYS A 553 -6.46 -22.35 -29.75
CA LYS A 553 -5.40 -21.60 -30.45
C LYS A 553 -5.77 -20.13 -30.71
N ALA A 554 -6.86 -19.65 -30.12
CA ALA A 554 -7.32 -18.29 -30.33
C ALA A 554 -6.57 -17.27 -29.46
N PHE A 555 -6.51 -16.04 -29.96
CA PHE A 555 -6.07 -14.87 -29.18
C PHE A 555 -7.27 -14.17 -28.54
N ILE A 556 -7.00 -13.29 -27.58
CA ILE A 556 -8.05 -12.47 -26.97
C ILE A 556 -8.73 -11.61 -28.05
N PRO A 557 -10.07 -11.65 -28.17
CA PRO A 557 -10.79 -10.85 -29.14
C PRO A 557 -10.78 -9.36 -28.77
N ASP A 558 -10.84 -8.48 -29.77
CA ASP A 558 -10.93 -7.02 -29.55
C ASP A 558 -12.23 -6.63 -28.82
N GLU A 559 -13.30 -7.40 -29.02
CA GLU A 559 -14.57 -7.27 -28.31
C GLU A 559 -14.92 -8.56 -27.58
N LYS A 560 -15.45 -8.42 -26.36
CA LYS A 560 -15.90 -9.56 -25.55
C LYS A 560 -17.07 -10.28 -26.23
N VAL A 561 -17.02 -11.61 -26.23
CA VAL A 561 -18.07 -12.47 -26.77
C VAL A 561 -19.35 -12.31 -25.95
N VAL A 562 -20.47 -12.06 -26.62
CA VAL A 562 -21.78 -11.97 -25.98
C VAL A 562 -22.38 -13.38 -25.84
N MET A 563 -22.75 -13.77 -24.62
CA MET A 563 -23.41 -15.06 -24.36
C MET A 563 -24.43 -14.96 -23.21
N THR A 564 -25.34 -15.92 -23.09
CA THR A 564 -26.35 -15.94 -22.00
C THR A 564 -25.69 -16.26 -20.67
N SER A 565 -26.28 -15.80 -19.56
CA SER A 565 -25.73 -16.07 -18.23
C SER A 565 -25.68 -17.57 -17.91
N GLU A 566 -26.62 -18.36 -18.43
CA GLU A 566 -26.64 -19.81 -18.32
C GLU A 566 -25.45 -20.47 -19.05
N LYS A 567 -25.16 -20.02 -20.28
CA LYS A 567 -24.01 -20.53 -21.04
C LYS A 567 -22.68 -20.16 -20.38
N THR A 568 -22.57 -18.94 -19.85
CA THR A 568 -21.40 -18.51 -19.07
C THR A 568 -21.16 -19.43 -17.88
N LYS A 569 -22.21 -19.76 -17.12
CA LYS A 569 -22.12 -20.69 -15.98
C LYS A 569 -21.72 -22.10 -16.41
N GLU A 570 -22.22 -22.58 -17.55
CA GLU A 570 -21.83 -23.88 -18.12
C GLU A 570 -20.33 -23.93 -18.43
N VAL A 571 -19.78 -22.88 -19.06
CA VAL A 571 -18.34 -22.75 -19.36
C VAL A 571 -17.51 -22.78 -18.08
N VAL A 572 -17.90 -22.02 -17.06
CA VAL A 572 -17.21 -22.00 -15.75
C VAL A 572 -17.21 -23.40 -15.13
N ASN A 573 -18.34 -24.08 -15.13
CA ASN A 573 -18.43 -25.44 -14.56
C ASN A 573 -17.58 -26.45 -15.34
N LYS A 574 -17.56 -26.37 -16.67
CA LYS A 574 -16.70 -27.22 -17.51
C LYS A 574 -15.22 -26.96 -17.26
N CYS A 575 -14.81 -25.71 -17.19
CA CYS A 575 -13.43 -25.34 -16.88
C CYS A 575 -13.01 -25.85 -15.49
N TYR A 576 -13.88 -25.74 -14.49
CA TYR A 576 -13.64 -26.33 -13.17
C TYR A 576 -13.46 -27.84 -13.27
N GLN A 577 -14.41 -28.54 -13.92
CA GLN A 577 -14.37 -30.00 -14.00
C GLN A 577 -13.16 -30.55 -14.76
N GLN A 578 -12.67 -29.82 -15.77
CA GLN A 578 -11.58 -30.30 -16.62
C GLN A 578 -10.18 -30.01 -16.03
N PHE A 579 -10.02 -28.94 -15.23
CA PHE A 579 -8.68 -28.49 -14.82
C PHE A 579 -8.50 -28.24 -13.32
N PHE A 580 -9.58 -28.18 -12.52
CA PHE A 580 -9.49 -27.85 -11.09
C PHE A 580 -10.15 -28.88 -10.16
N SER A 581 -10.88 -29.84 -10.72
CA SER A 581 -11.53 -30.89 -9.96
C SER A 581 -10.49 -31.88 -9.40
N PRO A 582 -10.77 -32.53 -8.27
CA PRO A 582 -9.94 -33.64 -7.78
C PRO A 582 -9.76 -34.73 -8.86
N GLU A 583 -10.81 -35.04 -9.60
CA GLU A 583 -10.81 -36.05 -10.66
C GLU A 583 -9.86 -35.67 -11.81
N ALA A 584 -9.82 -34.39 -12.20
CA ALA A 584 -8.88 -33.91 -13.21
C ALA A 584 -7.42 -34.05 -12.75
N LEU A 585 -7.15 -33.77 -11.47
CA LEU A 585 -5.81 -33.91 -10.91
C LEU A 585 -5.38 -35.38 -10.84
N GLU A 586 -6.28 -36.27 -10.41
CA GLU A 586 -6.02 -37.72 -10.37
C GLU A 586 -5.77 -38.31 -11.76
N LEU A 587 -6.54 -37.91 -12.77
CA LEU A 587 -6.35 -38.34 -14.15
C LEU A 587 -5.00 -37.87 -14.72
N ALA A 588 -4.58 -36.65 -14.40
CA ALA A 588 -3.29 -36.12 -14.85
C ALA A 588 -2.09 -36.73 -14.11
N ASP A 589 -2.30 -37.31 -12.91
CA ASP A 589 -1.26 -37.92 -12.09
C ASP A 589 -1.00 -39.41 -12.46
N GLN A 590 -1.89 -40.02 -13.24
CA GLN A 590 -1.72 -41.39 -13.75
C GLN A 590 -0.62 -41.44 -14.82
N GLU A 591 0.36 -42.34 -14.65
CA GLU A 591 1.36 -42.61 -15.69
C GLU A 591 0.69 -43.24 -16.91
N PRO A 592 1.06 -42.85 -18.15
CA PRO A 592 0.53 -43.49 -19.35
C PRO A 592 0.89 -44.99 -19.34
N PRO A 593 0.00 -45.88 -19.82
CA PRO A 593 0.31 -47.29 -19.96
C PRO A 593 1.58 -47.45 -20.80
N LEU A 594 2.52 -48.27 -20.33
CA LEU A 594 3.63 -48.72 -21.16
C LEU A 594 3.02 -49.41 -22.39
N GLU A 595 3.28 -48.88 -23.58
CA GLU A 595 3.05 -49.64 -24.81
C GLU A 595 3.99 -50.85 -24.74
N GLU A 596 3.41 -52.05 -24.66
CA GLU A 596 4.14 -53.29 -24.85
C GLU A 596 4.66 -53.28 -26.29
N ASP A 597 5.95 -52.96 -26.45
CA ASP A 597 6.68 -53.19 -27.70
C ASP A 597 6.78 -54.71 -27.89
N ASP A 598 5.77 -55.28 -28.56
CA ASP A 598 5.86 -56.56 -29.23
C ASP A 598 6.91 -56.47 -30.34
N ASN A 599 8.17 -56.74 -30.00
CA ASN A 599 9.16 -57.16 -30.99
C ASN A 599 9.96 -58.35 -30.45
N ASP A 600 9.54 -59.49 -30.97
CA ASP A 600 10.13 -60.82 -30.87
C ASP A 600 11.55 -60.89 -31.45
N ASP A 601 12.30 -61.87 -30.92
CA ASP A 601 13.44 -62.58 -31.51
C ASP A 601 14.83 -61.91 -31.64
N ASN A 602 15.74 -62.29 -30.73
CA ASN A 602 16.81 -63.26 -31.07
C ASN A 602 17.65 -63.71 -29.87
N GLU A 603 17.92 -65.02 -29.85
CA GLU A 603 18.74 -65.77 -28.88
C GLU A 603 20.27 -65.62 -29.06
N ASN A 604 20.97 -65.99 -27.97
CA ASN A 604 22.39 -66.36 -27.78
C ASN A 604 23.37 -65.17 -27.62
N ASP A 605 24.29 -65.12 -26.64
CA ASP A 605 25.15 -66.18 -26.12
C ASP A 605 25.74 -65.83 -24.72
N GLU A 606 26.32 -66.83 -24.06
CA GLU A 606 26.76 -66.87 -22.65
C GLU A 606 27.93 -65.95 -22.23
N SER A 607 27.92 -65.63 -20.92
CA SER A 607 29.04 -65.63 -19.95
C SER A 607 29.56 -64.32 -19.33
N ASP A 608 29.71 -64.44 -18.00
CA ASP A 608 30.65 -63.80 -17.06
C ASP A 608 30.16 -62.86 -15.93
N ASN A 609 30.60 -63.25 -14.73
CA ASN A 609 30.38 -62.72 -13.38
C ASN A 609 30.80 -61.26 -13.20
N SER A 610 29.99 -60.47 -12.48
CA SER A 610 30.46 -59.74 -11.29
C SER A 610 29.32 -59.11 -10.48
N THR A 611 29.44 -59.24 -9.17
CA THR A 611 28.60 -58.69 -8.11
C THR A 611 28.85 -57.18 -7.93
N THR A 612 27.85 -56.30 -8.10
CA THR A 612 27.51 -55.16 -7.19
C THR A 612 26.42 -54.23 -7.75
N SER A 613 25.41 -53.96 -6.90
CA SER A 613 24.45 -52.83 -6.92
C SER A 613 23.85 -52.41 -8.26
N ALA A 614 22.75 -53.07 -8.66
CA ALA A 614 21.90 -52.58 -9.75
C ALA A 614 20.93 -51.51 -9.24
N ASN A 615 21.20 -50.28 -9.68
CA ASN A 615 20.26 -49.16 -9.75
C ASN A 615 18.94 -49.61 -10.38
N SER A 616 17.81 -49.45 -9.68
CA SER A 616 16.50 -49.40 -10.34
C SER A 616 16.33 -48.04 -11.00
N ALA A 617 17.02 -47.82 -12.12
CA ALA A 617 16.72 -46.72 -13.02
C ALA A 617 15.39 -47.04 -13.72
N LYS A 618 14.26 -46.75 -13.05
CA LYS A 618 12.99 -46.57 -13.73
C LYS A 618 13.16 -45.37 -14.66
N SER A 619 12.95 -45.55 -15.95
CA SER A 619 12.84 -44.45 -16.90
C SER A 619 11.67 -43.56 -16.49
N GLU A 620 11.94 -42.43 -15.83
CA GLU A 620 10.94 -41.38 -15.62
C GLU A 620 10.49 -40.89 -17.00
N SER A 621 9.26 -41.24 -17.42
CA SER A 621 8.66 -40.65 -18.61
C SER A 621 8.57 -39.14 -18.40
N GLY A 622 9.16 -38.35 -19.29
CA GLY A 622 9.29 -36.89 -19.11
C GLY A 622 7.97 -36.11 -19.20
N GLU A 623 6.82 -36.76 -19.20
CA GLU A 623 5.48 -36.20 -19.50
C GLU A 623 4.75 -35.70 -18.25
N HIS A 624 5.37 -34.77 -17.51
CA HIS A 624 4.77 -34.22 -16.28
C HIS A 624 4.19 -32.81 -16.44
N GLY A 625 4.14 -32.26 -17.66
CA GLY A 625 3.74 -30.87 -17.88
C GLY A 625 2.31 -30.55 -17.46
N LEU A 626 1.34 -31.41 -17.79
CA LEU A 626 -0.07 -31.19 -17.44
C LEU A 626 -0.28 -31.22 -15.92
N ILE A 627 0.19 -32.26 -15.23
CA ILE A 627 0.04 -32.37 -13.77
C ILE A 627 0.71 -31.20 -13.04
N ASN A 628 1.90 -30.77 -13.50
CA ASN A 628 2.59 -29.61 -12.94
C ASN A 628 1.75 -28.33 -13.07
N LEU A 629 1.10 -28.13 -14.22
CA LEU A 629 0.22 -26.98 -14.44
C LEU A 629 -1.03 -27.02 -13.55
N LEU A 630 -1.67 -28.19 -13.39
CA LEU A 630 -2.86 -28.34 -12.56
C LEU A 630 -2.53 -28.12 -11.07
N LEU A 631 -1.40 -28.64 -10.58
CA LEU A 631 -0.91 -28.37 -9.23
C LEU A 631 -0.67 -26.87 -9.03
N ARG A 632 -0.05 -26.19 -10.00
CA ARG A 632 0.18 -24.74 -9.97
C ARG A 632 -1.14 -23.98 -9.87
N LEU A 633 -2.13 -24.32 -10.71
CA LEU A 633 -3.46 -23.70 -10.69
C LEU A 633 -4.15 -23.84 -9.33
N ARG A 634 -4.11 -25.04 -8.73
CA ARG A 634 -4.69 -25.31 -7.40
C ARG A 634 -4.01 -24.49 -6.32
N ASP A 635 -2.67 -24.50 -6.28
CA ASP A 635 -1.91 -23.88 -5.21
C ASP A 635 -1.96 -22.35 -5.32
N PHE A 636 -1.89 -21.79 -6.53
CA PHE A 636 -2.03 -20.35 -6.78
C PHE A 636 -3.43 -19.86 -6.43
N ALA A 637 -4.47 -20.65 -6.71
CA ALA A 637 -5.83 -20.29 -6.32
C ALA A 637 -5.98 -20.10 -4.79
N SER A 638 -5.21 -20.85 -3.98
CA SER A 638 -5.26 -20.73 -2.51
C SER A 638 -4.64 -19.41 -2.03
N VAL A 639 -3.58 -18.97 -2.68
CA VAL A 639 -2.93 -17.68 -2.45
C VAL A 639 -3.85 -16.53 -2.83
N VAL A 640 -4.43 -16.59 -4.04
CA VAL A 640 -5.36 -15.57 -4.53
C VAL A 640 -6.59 -15.46 -3.63
N GLU A 641 -7.12 -16.59 -3.13
CA GLU A 641 -8.24 -16.57 -2.19
C GLU A 641 -7.86 -15.96 -0.84
N CYS A 642 -6.68 -16.27 -0.29
CA CYS A 642 -6.25 -15.69 0.98
C CYS A 642 -6.17 -14.16 0.90
N ASP A 643 -5.53 -13.61 -0.14
CA ASP A 643 -5.45 -12.16 -0.35
C ASP A 643 -6.84 -11.52 -0.53
N ARG A 644 -7.71 -12.13 -1.34
CA ARG A 644 -9.09 -11.66 -1.54
C ARG A 644 -9.91 -11.69 -0.24
N ALA A 645 -9.80 -12.76 0.53
CA ALA A 645 -10.51 -12.93 1.80
C ALA A 645 -10.04 -11.90 2.83
N MET A 646 -8.72 -11.64 2.93
CA MET A 646 -8.15 -10.62 3.80
C MET A 646 -8.63 -9.22 3.42
N ARG A 647 -8.58 -8.84 2.13
CA ARG A 647 -9.06 -7.54 1.64
C ARG A 647 -10.55 -7.32 1.89
N ALA A 648 -11.34 -8.39 1.77
CA ALA A 648 -12.77 -8.36 2.01
C ALA A 648 -13.14 -8.39 3.51
N GLY A 649 -12.16 -8.59 4.41
CA GLY A 649 -12.40 -8.72 5.85
C GLY A 649 -13.22 -9.96 6.21
N ASP A 650 -13.11 -11.08 5.49
CA ASP A 650 -13.85 -12.30 5.80
C ASP A 650 -12.97 -13.31 6.51
N ILE A 651 -13.07 -13.31 7.85
CA ILE A 651 -12.24 -14.13 8.74
C ILE A 651 -12.49 -15.61 8.47
N GLY A 652 -13.74 -16.01 8.25
CA GLY A 652 -14.10 -17.39 8.01
C GLY A 652 -13.46 -17.95 6.73
N ARG A 653 -13.38 -17.15 5.66
CA ARG A 653 -12.67 -17.53 4.44
C ARG A 653 -11.16 -17.61 4.65
N VAL A 654 -10.58 -16.66 5.38
CA VAL A 654 -9.15 -16.71 5.75
C VAL A 654 -8.84 -17.99 6.53
N LEU A 655 -9.64 -18.33 7.54
CA LEU A 655 -9.47 -19.52 8.36
C LEU A 655 -9.55 -20.81 7.52
N ASN A 656 -10.49 -20.92 6.58
CA ASN A 656 -10.56 -22.07 5.68
C ASN A 656 -9.27 -22.26 4.86
N ILE A 657 -8.64 -21.16 4.41
CA ILE A 657 -7.36 -21.22 3.71
C ILE A 657 -6.21 -21.55 4.66
N CYS A 658 -6.18 -20.95 5.86
CA CYS A 658 -5.21 -21.31 6.89
C CYS A 658 -5.27 -22.80 7.25
N THR A 659 -6.46 -23.40 7.35
CA THR A 659 -6.61 -24.86 7.55
C THR A 659 -6.00 -25.65 6.40
N ARG A 660 -6.25 -25.26 5.14
CA ARG A 660 -5.62 -25.92 3.98
C ARG A 660 -4.10 -25.77 4.01
N TRP A 661 -3.60 -24.58 4.31
CA TRP A 661 -2.17 -24.31 4.40
C TRP A 661 -1.50 -25.04 5.55
N SER A 662 -2.19 -25.29 6.67
CA SER A 662 -1.65 -26.09 7.77
C SER A 662 -1.30 -27.50 7.31
N VAL A 663 -2.10 -28.09 6.41
CA VAL A 663 -1.78 -29.37 5.76
C VAL A 663 -0.60 -29.19 4.80
N MET A 664 -0.68 -28.22 3.88
CA MET A 664 0.37 -28.00 2.87
C MET A 664 1.74 -27.73 3.48
N ALA A 665 1.80 -27.00 4.60
CA ALA A 665 3.03 -26.67 5.31
C ALA A 665 3.82 -27.93 5.74
N ASN A 666 3.14 -29.04 6.05
CA ASN A 666 3.79 -30.31 6.37
C ASN A 666 4.44 -30.98 5.14
N GLY A 667 4.05 -30.58 3.92
CA GLY A 667 4.62 -31.05 2.66
C GLY A 667 5.64 -30.10 2.03
N MET A 668 5.85 -28.90 2.59
CA MET A 668 6.82 -27.91 2.12
C MET A 668 8.20 -28.12 2.76
N THR A 669 9.27 -27.93 1.98
CA THR A 669 10.64 -28.16 2.46
C THR A 669 11.23 -27.00 3.27
N CYS A 670 10.72 -25.78 3.14
CA CYS A 670 11.11 -24.67 4.00
C CYS A 670 10.09 -23.51 3.98
N LEU A 671 9.66 -23.07 5.16
CA LEU A 671 8.92 -21.80 5.38
C LEU A 671 9.81 -20.73 6.04
N ARG A 672 11.05 -21.09 6.43
CA ARG A 672 12.07 -20.17 6.96
C ARG A 672 12.82 -19.56 5.76
N GLY A 673 12.39 -18.39 5.31
CA GLY A 673 13.17 -17.59 4.37
C GLY A 673 13.92 -16.49 5.12
N ASP A 674 15.18 -16.27 4.78
CA ASP A 674 15.94 -15.12 5.25
C ASP A 674 15.53 -13.85 4.47
N SER A 675 15.37 -12.73 5.18
CA SER A 675 15.14 -11.40 4.61
C SER A 675 16.44 -10.59 4.51
N GLY A 676 16.53 -9.73 3.49
CA GLY A 676 17.41 -8.55 3.58
C GLY A 676 18.82 -8.59 2.97
N LYS A 677 19.04 -9.18 1.78
CA LYS A 677 20.30 -8.94 1.03
C LYS A 677 20.03 -8.44 -0.42
N ASN A 678 20.38 -7.17 -0.68
CA ASN A 678 20.45 -6.41 -1.95
C ASN A 678 19.20 -5.60 -2.39
N ASP A 679 19.30 -4.29 -2.63
CA ASP A 679 18.18 -3.55 -3.24
C ASP A 679 17.97 -3.95 -4.71
N ILE A 680 16.78 -4.45 -5.05
CA ILE A 680 16.38 -4.67 -6.46
C ILE A 680 15.12 -3.84 -6.69
N CYS A 681 15.25 -2.76 -7.46
CA CYS A 681 14.12 -1.94 -7.88
C CYS A 681 13.37 -2.65 -9.01
N GLN A 682 12.22 -3.23 -8.72
CA GLN A 682 11.28 -3.73 -9.74
C GLN A 682 10.04 -2.85 -9.80
N SER A 683 9.50 -2.63 -10.99
CA SER A 683 8.39 -1.69 -11.20
C SER A 683 7.03 -2.35 -10.94
N HIS A 684 6.20 -1.73 -10.09
CA HIS A 684 4.78 -2.10 -9.92
C HIS A 684 3.89 -1.80 -11.15
N LYS A 685 4.43 -1.25 -12.25
CA LYS A 685 3.66 -0.67 -13.36
C LYS A 685 3.21 -1.66 -14.44
N HIS A 686 3.54 -2.95 -14.35
CA HIS A 686 3.21 -3.89 -15.41
C HIS A 686 1.74 -4.33 -15.33
N ASN A 687 0.86 -3.82 -16.20
CA ASN A 687 -0.55 -4.21 -16.26
C ASN A 687 -0.79 -5.33 -17.29
N LEU A 688 -1.74 -6.23 -17.02
CA LEU A 688 -2.19 -7.21 -18.02
C LEU A 688 -2.96 -6.50 -19.14
N THR A 689 -2.30 -6.29 -20.26
CA THR A 689 -2.89 -5.77 -21.50
C THR A 689 -3.28 -6.92 -22.43
N THR A 690 -4.14 -6.66 -23.41
CA THR A 690 -4.45 -7.62 -24.48
C THR A 690 -3.17 -8.09 -25.20
N ALA A 691 -2.19 -7.18 -25.39
CA ALA A 691 -0.93 -7.51 -26.02
C ALA A 691 -0.06 -8.48 -25.19
N THR A 692 0.09 -8.22 -23.89
CA THR A 692 0.88 -9.07 -23.00
C THR A 692 0.22 -10.45 -22.83
N LEU A 693 -1.10 -10.51 -22.70
CA LEU A 693 -1.83 -11.77 -22.63
C LEU A 693 -1.75 -12.57 -23.94
N ASN A 694 -1.83 -11.91 -25.11
CA ASN A 694 -1.65 -12.58 -26.39
C ASN A 694 -0.22 -13.14 -26.57
N ASN A 695 0.81 -12.49 -26.00
CA ASN A 695 2.16 -13.06 -25.99
C ASN A 695 2.26 -14.30 -25.10
N PHE A 696 1.62 -14.30 -23.93
CA PHE A 696 1.47 -15.49 -23.13
C PHE A 696 0.75 -16.61 -23.89
N LEU A 697 -0.36 -16.31 -24.58
CA LEU A 697 -1.09 -17.32 -25.37
C LEU A 697 -0.24 -17.91 -26.50
N LYS A 698 0.60 -17.11 -27.18
CA LYS A 698 1.56 -17.63 -28.17
C LYS A 698 2.48 -18.68 -27.56
N MET A 699 3.05 -18.39 -26.39
CA MET A 699 3.88 -19.33 -25.65
C MET A 699 3.06 -20.57 -25.25
N ALA A 700 1.86 -20.37 -24.71
CA ALA A 700 1.00 -21.48 -24.29
C ALA A 700 0.62 -22.43 -25.44
N HIS A 701 0.40 -21.89 -26.65
CA HIS A 701 0.15 -22.68 -27.86
C HIS A 701 1.39 -23.40 -28.37
N GLN A 702 2.56 -22.74 -28.33
CA GLN A 702 3.82 -23.33 -28.81
C GLN A 702 4.24 -24.56 -27.99
N TYR A 703 4.01 -24.50 -26.68
CA TYR A 703 4.39 -25.57 -25.74
C TYR A 703 3.21 -26.45 -25.32
N GLU A 704 2.04 -26.25 -25.95
CA GLU A 704 0.80 -27.01 -25.71
C GLU A 704 0.56 -27.28 -24.21
N LEU A 705 0.50 -26.22 -23.39
CA LEU A 705 0.57 -26.36 -21.92
C LEU A 705 -0.46 -27.30 -21.28
N LEU A 706 -1.62 -27.48 -21.94
CA LEU A 706 -2.73 -28.33 -21.48
C LEU A 706 -2.69 -29.75 -22.10
N SER A 707 -1.68 -30.08 -22.90
CA SER A 707 -1.50 -31.42 -23.46
C SER A 707 -0.98 -32.39 -22.39
N PRO A 708 -1.55 -33.60 -22.27
CA PRO A 708 -1.00 -34.63 -21.39
C PRO A 708 0.41 -35.06 -21.81
N THR A 709 0.77 -34.93 -23.10
CA THR A 709 2.10 -35.25 -23.62
C THR A 709 3.13 -34.13 -23.43
N ASN A 710 2.78 -33.06 -22.69
CA ASN A 710 3.70 -31.95 -22.43
C ASN A 710 4.89 -32.45 -21.59
N ILE A 711 6.08 -32.35 -22.19
CA ILE A 711 7.31 -32.87 -21.60
C ILE A 711 7.90 -31.83 -20.63
N GLN A 712 7.80 -32.11 -19.35
CA GLN A 712 8.57 -31.46 -18.30
C GLN A 712 9.29 -32.52 -17.47
N LYS A 713 10.63 -32.56 -17.58
CA LYS A 713 11.47 -33.62 -16.99
C LYS A 713 11.28 -33.79 -15.48
N LYS A 714 11.03 -32.69 -14.76
CA LYS A 714 10.89 -32.70 -13.31
C LYS A 714 9.42 -32.59 -12.92
N LYS A 715 8.91 -33.62 -12.25
CA LYS A 715 7.58 -33.57 -11.61
C LYS A 715 7.61 -32.62 -10.41
N THR A 716 6.69 -31.66 -10.39
CA THR A 716 6.43 -30.81 -9.23
C THR A 716 5.82 -31.66 -8.13
N LYS A 717 6.30 -31.43 -6.90
CA LYS A 717 5.83 -32.14 -5.73
C LYS A 717 4.40 -31.68 -5.40
N ASP A 718 3.44 -32.59 -5.29
CA ASP A 718 2.14 -32.27 -4.71
C ASP A 718 2.30 -32.00 -3.20
N ILE A 719 2.42 -30.72 -2.85
CA ILE A 719 2.60 -30.26 -1.46
C ILE A 719 1.40 -30.57 -0.56
N TYR A 720 0.18 -30.61 -1.11
CA TYR A 720 -1.02 -30.92 -0.34
C TYR A 720 -1.07 -32.41 -0.02
N ARG A 721 -0.88 -33.28 -1.03
CA ARG A 721 -0.86 -34.74 -0.85
C ARG A 721 0.27 -35.17 0.10
N ARG A 722 1.48 -34.65 -0.09
CA ARG A 722 2.61 -34.89 0.83
C ARG A 722 2.31 -34.43 2.26
N GLY A 723 1.62 -33.31 2.42
CA GLY A 723 1.18 -32.81 3.72
C GLY A 723 0.18 -33.75 4.40
N CYS A 724 -0.80 -34.25 3.65
CA CYS A 724 -1.73 -35.28 4.12
C CYS A 724 -0.99 -36.54 4.54
N ASP A 725 -0.11 -37.07 3.69
CA ASP A 725 0.65 -38.29 3.96
C ASP A 725 1.53 -38.12 5.21
N ALA A 726 2.21 -36.98 5.35
CA ALA A 726 3.03 -36.66 6.51
C ALA A 726 2.22 -36.61 7.82
N LEU A 727 1.00 -36.06 7.79
CA LEU A 727 0.11 -36.04 8.96
C LEU A 727 -0.39 -37.45 9.32
N HIS A 728 -0.75 -38.26 8.33
CA HIS A 728 -1.18 -39.65 8.54
C HIS A 728 -0.04 -40.52 9.09
N ASP A 729 1.14 -40.43 8.48
CA ASP A 729 2.35 -41.14 8.91
C ASP A 729 2.73 -40.75 10.34
N ASN A 730 2.65 -39.46 10.68
CA ASN A 730 2.95 -39.01 12.03
C ASN A 730 1.95 -39.57 13.04
N TYR A 731 0.65 -39.54 12.71
CA TYR A 731 -0.38 -40.10 13.56
C TYR A 731 -0.19 -41.61 13.77
N ALA A 732 0.14 -42.36 12.71
CA ALA A 732 0.40 -43.79 12.78
C ALA A 732 1.63 -44.12 13.67
N LYS A 733 2.63 -43.22 13.71
CA LYS A 733 3.85 -43.32 14.52
C LYS A 733 3.72 -42.73 15.93
N GLY A 734 2.50 -42.62 16.47
CA GLY A 734 2.26 -42.15 17.84
C GLY A 734 2.02 -40.64 17.99
N GLY A 735 1.93 -39.89 16.89
CA GLY A 735 1.40 -38.53 16.87
C GLY A 735 2.30 -37.45 17.47
N HIS A 736 3.59 -37.69 17.68
CA HIS A 736 4.46 -36.74 18.39
C HIS A 736 4.45 -35.33 17.78
N LYS A 737 4.52 -35.19 16.44
CA LYS A 737 4.51 -33.88 15.78
C LYS A 737 3.10 -33.29 15.76
N LEU A 738 2.08 -34.12 15.58
CA LEU A 738 0.68 -33.72 15.60
C LEU A 738 0.26 -33.19 16.98
N ASN A 739 0.73 -33.82 18.06
CA ASN A 739 0.50 -33.38 19.43
C ASN A 739 1.20 -32.04 19.74
N ARG A 740 2.30 -31.70 19.06
CA ARG A 740 2.93 -30.36 19.17
C ARG A 740 2.02 -29.24 18.65
N MET A 741 1.03 -29.55 17.82
CA MET A 741 0.04 -28.59 17.32
C MET A 741 -1.14 -28.40 18.29
N GLN A 742 -1.10 -29.01 19.49
CA GLN A 742 -2.06 -28.68 20.55
C GLN A 742 -1.89 -27.23 20.99
N PRO A 743 -2.97 -26.45 21.10
CA PRO A 743 -2.88 -25.05 21.56
C PRO A 743 -2.15 -24.90 22.90
N SER A 744 -2.34 -25.83 23.84
CA SER A 744 -1.63 -25.82 25.14
C SER A 744 -0.12 -25.99 25.02
N THR A 745 0.33 -26.80 24.05
CA THR A 745 1.76 -27.03 23.77
C THR A 745 2.36 -25.84 23.03
N THR A 746 1.64 -25.28 22.06
CA THR A 746 2.09 -24.14 21.26
C THR A 746 2.04 -22.81 22.00
N LEU A 747 1.07 -22.61 22.91
CA LEU A 747 0.78 -21.29 23.51
C LEU A 747 1.18 -21.15 24.98
N TYR A 748 1.45 -22.26 25.70
CA TYR A 748 1.64 -22.21 27.17
C TYR A 748 2.73 -23.13 27.73
N TYR A 749 3.39 -23.93 26.89
CA TYR A 749 4.47 -24.86 27.26
C TYR A 749 4.36 -25.48 28.67
N HIS A 750 3.24 -26.15 28.94
CA HIS A 750 3.18 -27.21 29.95
C HIS A 750 3.09 -28.55 29.23
N THR A 751 4.24 -29.12 28.89
CA THR A 751 4.32 -30.53 28.51
C THR A 751 4.65 -31.36 29.76
N PRO A 752 3.90 -32.44 30.05
CA PRO A 752 4.30 -33.44 31.06
C PRO A 752 5.66 -34.11 30.75
N ASN A 753 6.17 -33.95 29.52
CA ASN A 753 7.30 -34.71 28.98
C ASN A 753 8.60 -33.90 28.80
N GLY A 754 8.73 -32.72 29.42
CA GLY A 754 9.98 -31.95 29.45
C GLY A 754 10.27 -31.11 28.20
N PRO A 755 11.33 -30.26 28.25
CA PRO A 755 11.77 -29.46 27.12
C PRO A 755 12.37 -30.32 26.00
N ALA A 756 12.35 -29.81 24.76
CA ALA A 756 13.03 -30.43 23.63
C ALA A 756 14.53 -30.66 23.95
N THR A 757 15.04 -31.84 23.65
CA THR A 757 16.47 -32.13 23.65
C THR A 757 17.15 -31.35 22.53
N GLU A 758 18.33 -30.78 22.80
CA GLU A 758 19.13 -29.99 21.84
C GLU A 758 19.41 -30.74 20.53
N ASP A 759 19.41 -32.07 20.54
CA ASP A 759 19.57 -32.94 19.36
C ASP A 759 18.41 -32.89 18.34
N GLU A 760 17.32 -32.18 18.62
CA GLU A 760 16.16 -32.03 17.71
C GLU A 760 15.94 -30.59 17.19
N LEU A 761 16.85 -29.66 17.47
CA LEU A 761 16.93 -28.42 16.70
C LEU A 761 17.44 -28.79 15.29
N PRO A 762 16.80 -28.32 14.20
CA PRO A 762 17.37 -28.53 12.88
C PRO A 762 18.78 -27.93 12.89
N ALA A 763 19.77 -28.77 12.51
CA ALA A 763 21.17 -28.39 12.47
C ALA A 763 21.33 -26.99 11.87
N GLU A 764 22.18 -26.17 12.50
CA GLU A 764 22.77 -25.03 11.82
C GLU A 764 23.45 -25.59 10.56
N GLU A 765 22.79 -25.49 9.40
CA GLU A 765 23.47 -25.72 8.13
C GLU A 765 24.53 -24.62 8.05
N GLU A 766 25.79 -25.03 8.14
CA GLU A 766 26.93 -24.18 7.86
C GLU A 766 26.63 -23.38 6.58
N VAL A 767 26.72 -22.05 6.71
CA VAL A 767 26.76 -21.15 5.58
C VAL A 767 27.93 -21.58 4.71
N VAL A 768 27.67 -22.38 3.69
CA VAL A 768 28.61 -22.60 2.60
C VAL A 768 28.70 -21.25 1.88
N VAL A 769 29.71 -20.48 2.27
CA VAL A 769 30.18 -19.33 1.53
C VAL A 769 30.81 -19.89 0.25
N ASP A 770 30.01 -20.05 -0.79
CA ASP A 770 30.56 -20.18 -2.15
C ASP A 770 31.20 -18.82 -2.49
N GLY A 771 32.52 -18.86 -2.68
CA GLY A 771 33.36 -17.70 -3.01
C GLY A 771 33.23 -17.22 -4.45
#